data_AF-A0A6N6Z8T8-F1
#
_entry.id   AF-A0A6N6Z8T8-F1
#
_cell.length_a   1.000
_cell.length_b   1.000
_cell.length_c   1.000
_cell.angle_alpha   90.00
_cell.angle_beta   90.00
_cell.angle_gamma   90.00
#
_symmetry.space_group_name_H-M   'P 1'
#
loop_
_entity.id
_entity.type
_entity.pdbx_description
1 polymer ?
#
loop_
_entity_poly.entity_id
_entity_poly.type
_entity_poly.pdbx_seq_one_letter_code
_entity_poly.pdbx_strand_id
1 'polypeptide(L)'
;MKIPKYPTPTTVAALGAAACLLLVNTASAAQTMLNPDRDAYVRAGSYANNNYGSSSQLVVKNEGDTDDNTRESWLGFNLSTVSGTVTDATLRVYITQVNDPSTHSVYSGDDSWSEGSITWNGQPASYTPALDSASLSAGVEDYWIEYDVTSYIANQVANGNDASLVLVASNNAYTVYDSSETSRDPELIITTTTASASTSTLYPTEDAFVRSGSYASNNYGSDDNLEVKNEGPNDDYTRESWLQFNVGGLSGTVTDAKLRMRLAQSNGTTTHTVTEGGDSWSESSLTWNNQPGVTDVLDSKSFTDSDDGIWVEYDVTSYIASEVANSNTKATFNISASNGVFTKYRASEHSNGPELIVTLNGSSSGGGNPWDGLDPNGPPGDNFDLSAWKITFPDSSEEKEDWLTGGGESASEFYTDSSTGGMVFRCPNIAGSTSGSHYSRSELREMLRAGDTSISTTGLNENNWVFSSSTNTNQNAAGGVDGTLTATLRVDHVSTTGDSGKVGRVVIGQIHASSDEPCRIYYRKLPGNSKGAIYFAHEASSGEQYYEMIGSRSNSASNPSNGIALGEVFSYTIDVVGDTLTVTISRDGQSDVVETVDMSNSGFANDWMYFKAGVYNQNNTGSGSDYVQATFFSLSHTHN
;
A
#
# COMPACT_ATOMS: atom_id res chain seq x y z
N MET A 1 -57.01 32.95 24.97
CA MET A 1 -55.84 32.49 25.74
C MET A 1 -56.11 31.06 26.21
N LYS A 2 -55.69 30.07 25.43
CA LYS A 2 -55.73 28.62 25.76
C LYS A 2 -54.53 28.00 25.03
N ILE A 3 -53.53 27.61 25.80
CA ILE A 3 -52.31 26.94 25.35
C ILE A 3 -52.60 25.44 25.28
N PRO A 4 -52.36 24.73 24.16
CA PRO A 4 -52.39 23.28 24.14
C PRO A 4 -51.09 22.70 24.72
N LYS A 5 -51.26 21.69 25.59
CA LYS A 5 -50.21 20.88 26.20
C LYS A 5 -49.52 20.00 25.15
N TYR A 6 -48.20 19.92 25.18
CA TYR A 6 -47.43 18.83 24.59
C TYR A 6 -47.19 17.72 25.65
N PRO A 7 -47.25 16.43 25.26
CA PRO A 7 -47.00 15.31 26.18
C PRO A 7 -45.50 15.10 26.43
N THR A 8 -45.23 14.49 27.59
CA THR A 8 -43.94 14.08 28.17
C THR A 8 -43.05 13.23 27.23
N PRO A 9 -41.71 13.39 27.31
CA PRO A 9 -40.78 12.56 26.55
C PRO A 9 -40.65 11.16 27.17
N THR A 10 -40.82 10.15 26.33
CA THR A 10 -40.46 8.76 26.59
C THR A 10 -38.94 8.60 26.65
N THR A 11 -38.49 7.82 27.63
CA THR A 11 -37.10 7.37 27.84
C THR A 11 -36.50 6.75 26.58
N VAL A 12 -35.41 7.32 26.08
CA VAL A 12 -34.52 6.67 25.10
C VAL A 12 -33.59 5.74 25.87
N ALA A 13 -33.61 4.46 25.52
CA ALA A 13 -32.65 3.48 26.00
C ALA A 13 -31.24 3.88 25.52
N ALA A 14 -30.30 3.98 26.45
CA ALA A 14 -28.89 4.14 26.13
C ALA A 14 -28.38 2.83 25.50
N LEU A 15 -28.29 2.79 24.16
CA LEU A 15 -27.40 1.88 23.47
C LEU A 15 -25.97 2.39 23.72
N GLY A 16 -25.18 1.59 24.43
CA GLY A 16 -23.77 1.87 24.64
C GLY A 16 -23.06 1.95 23.30
N ALA A 17 -22.59 3.13 22.94
CA ALA A 17 -21.66 3.31 21.83
C ALA A 17 -20.35 2.59 22.22
N ALA A 18 -20.05 1.49 21.55
CA ALA A 18 -18.67 1.07 21.40
C ALA A 18 -17.98 2.19 20.62
N ALA A 19 -17.10 2.92 21.28
CA ALA A 19 -16.27 3.91 20.64
C ALA A 19 -15.33 3.15 19.68
N CYS A 20 -15.68 3.13 18.39
CA CYS A 20 -14.72 2.84 17.34
C CYS A 20 -13.71 3.99 17.36
N LEU A 21 -12.54 3.73 17.95
CA LEU A 21 -11.44 4.66 17.97
C LEU A 21 -10.89 4.73 16.54
N LEU A 22 -11.41 5.64 15.72
CA LEU A 22 -10.79 6.00 14.44
C LEU A 22 -9.39 6.53 14.74
N LEU A 23 -8.37 5.69 14.54
CA LEU A 23 -6.99 6.12 14.47
C LEU A 23 -6.83 6.88 13.15
N VAL A 24 -6.93 8.20 13.21
CA VAL A 24 -6.61 9.08 12.08
C VAL A 24 -5.09 9.14 11.99
N ASN A 25 -4.51 8.32 11.13
CA ASN A 25 -3.07 8.29 10.91
C ASN A 25 -2.69 9.34 9.85
N THR A 26 -2.51 10.60 10.23
CA THR A 26 -2.01 11.61 9.29
C THR A 26 -0.49 11.56 9.28
N ALA A 27 0.12 11.13 8.17
CA ALA A 27 1.52 11.41 7.91
C ALA A 27 1.74 12.93 7.88
N SER A 28 2.69 13.41 8.68
CA SER A 28 3.02 14.84 8.71
C SER A 28 4.03 15.14 7.61
N ALA A 29 3.64 16.00 6.66
CA ALA A 29 4.58 16.58 5.70
C ALA A 29 5.38 17.71 6.39
N ALA A 30 6.70 17.68 6.24
CA ALA A 30 7.62 18.71 6.74
C ALA A 30 8.39 19.29 5.56
N GLN A 31 8.57 20.60 5.52
CA GLN A 31 9.37 21.27 4.50
C GLN A 31 10.66 21.80 5.12
N THR A 32 11.79 21.48 4.49
CA THR A 32 13.12 21.95 4.84
C THR A 32 13.66 22.78 3.69
N MET A 33 14.23 23.94 3.98
CA MET A 33 14.88 24.81 3.00
C MET A 33 16.36 24.87 3.34
N LEU A 34 17.20 24.53 2.36
CA LEU A 34 18.66 24.53 2.49
C LEU A 34 19.25 25.53 1.52
N ASN A 35 20.20 26.34 2.00
CA ASN A 35 21.04 27.16 1.13
C ASN A 35 22.29 26.33 0.78
N PRO A 36 22.97 26.59 -0.35
CA PRO A 36 24.20 25.92 -0.68
C PRO A 36 25.23 26.09 0.45
N ASP A 37 25.89 25.00 0.85
CA ASP A 37 27.06 25.10 1.72
C ASP A 37 28.34 25.44 0.95
N ARG A 38 28.25 25.40 -0.39
CA ARG A 38 29.30 25.74 -1.35
C ARG A 38 28.69 26.06 -2.71
N ASP A 39 29.15 27.13 -3.36
CA ASP A 39 28.82 27.41 -4.77
C ASP A 39 29.94 28.11 -5.53
N ALA A 40 30.06 27.79 -6.82
CA ALA A 40 31.03 28.44 -7.68
C ALA A 40 30.65 28.25 -9.14
N TYR A 41 30.98 29.23 -9.99
CA TYR A 41 31.06 28.94 -11.42
C TYR A 41 32.49 28.59 -11.83
N VAL A 42 32.60 27.74 -12.84
CA VAL A 42 33.87 27.42 -13.51
C VAL A 42 33.89 28.07 -14.88
N ARG A 43 35.08 28.31 -15.42
CA ARG A 43 35.25 28.95 -16.72
C ARG A 43 36.35 28.30 -17.53
N ALA A 44 36.04 27.87 -18.74
CA ALA A 44 36.93 27.14 -19.63
C ALA A 44 38.04 28.02 -20.25
N GLY A 45 38.83 27.39 -21.14
CA GLY A 45 39.89 28.04 -21.90
C GLY A 45 41.03 28.56 -21.04
N SER A 46 41.49 29.79 -21.33
CA SER A 46 42.60 30.47 -20.65
C SER A 46 42.35 30.71 -19.15
N TYR A 47 41.09 30.58 -18.71
CA TYR A 47 40.65 30.80 -17.33
C TYR A 47 40.43 29.49 -16.56
N ALA A 48 40.76 28.33 -17.16
CA ALA A 48 40.39 27.02 -16.64
C ALA A 48 40.99 26.63 -15.27
N ASN A 49 41.96 27.40 -14.78
CA ASN A 49 42.58 27.22 -13.46
C ASN A 49 42.19 28.33 -12.47
N ASN A 50 41.31 29.26 -12.86
CA ASN A 50 40.79 30.27 -11.94
C ASN A 50 39.65 29.67 -11.11
N ASN A 51 39.63 30.01 -9.83
CA ASN A 51 38.52 29.74 -8.94
C ASN A 51 37.63 30.99 -8.83
N TYR A 52 36.31 30.77 -8.79
CA TYR A 52 35.33 31.85 -8.67
C TYR A 52 34.35 31.64 -7.51
N GLY A 53 34.65 30.79 -6.53
CA GLY A 53 33.80 30.53 -5.36
C GLY A 53 33.79 31.64 -4.30
N SER A 54 34.08 32.88 -4.69
CA SER A 54 33.87 34.09 -3.86
C SER A 54 33.14 35.17 -4.65
N SER A 55 32.64 34.80 -5.83
CA SER A 55 31.95 35.68 -6.75
C SER A 55 30.52 35.79 -6.31
N SER A 56 29.99 37.02 -6.19
CA SER A 56 28.56 37.26 -5.93
C SER A 56 27.64 36.90 -7.11
N GLN A 57 28.12 36.06 -8.03
CA GLN A 57 27.48 35.71 -9.29
C GLN A 57 27.82 34.26 -9.64
N LEU A 58 26.80 33.51 -10.00
CA LEU A 58 26.91 32.26 -10.75
C LEU A 58 26.62 32.54 -12.21
N VAL A 59 27.37 31.91 -13.11
CA VAL A 59 27.31 32.23 -14.55
C VAL A 59 27.29 30.96 -15.37
N VAL A 60 26.40 30.91 -16.34
CA VAL A 60 26.33 29.83 -17.34
C VAL A 60 26.41 30.40 -18.74
N LYS A 61 27.16 29.70 -19.60
CA LYS A 61 27.30 30.02 -21.03
C LYS A 61 28.00 28.83 -21.70
N ASN A 62 27.57 28.41 -22.89
CA ASN A 62 28.21 27.29 -23.60
C ASN A 62 28.66 27.68 -25.02
N GLU A 63 29.96 27.88 -25.20
CA GLU A 63 30.64 28.08 -26.50
C GLU A 63 31.52 26.88 -26.89
N GLY A 64 31.40 25.76 -26.17
CA GLY A 64 32.23 24.56 -26.29
C GLY A 64 33.39 24.50 -25.29
N ASP A 65 33.80 23.30 -24.91
CA ASP A 65 34.64 23.00 -23.71
C ASP A 65 36.04 23.63 -23.69
N THR A 66 36.50 24.19 -24.82
CA THR A 66 37.82 24.83 -24.95
C THR A 66 37.76 26.34 -25.13
N ASP A 67 36.55 26.90 -25.29
CA ASP A 67 36.37 28.33 -25.48
C ASP A 67 36.50 29.09 -24.16
N ASP A 68 37.15 30.25 -24.19
CA ASP A 68 37.36 31.13 -23.03
C ASP A 68 36.06 31.58 -22.34
N ASN A 69 34.89 31.37 -22.94
CA ASN A 69 33.61 31.84 -22.42
C ASN A 69 32.67 30.73 -21.96
N THR A 70 33.02 29.46 -22.10
CA THR A 70 32.18 28.39 -21.55
C THR A 70 32.25 28.40 -20.03
N ARG A 71 31.08 28.37 -19.40
CA ARG A 71 30.87 28.50 -17.96
C ARG A 71 29.74 27.59 -17.51
N GLU A 72 29.95 26.95 -16.37
CA GLU A 72 29.00 26.09 -15.68
C GLU A 72 29.00 26.48 -14.20
N SER A 73 27.86 26.37 -13.54
CA SER A 73 27.72 26.73 -12.12
C SER A 73 27.43 25.51 -11.27
N TRP A 74 28.17 25.36 -10.18
CA TRP A 74 28.11 24.24 -9.23
C TRP A 74 27.49 24.72 -7.92
N LEU A 75 26.61 23.90 -7.36
CA LEU A 75 25.89 24.12 -6.11
C LEU A 75 26.01 22.85 -5.27
N GLY A 76 26.52 22.94 -4.04
CA GLY A 76 26.57 21.83 -3.09
C GLY A 76 25.64 22.06 -1.91
N PHE A 77 25.00 20.99 -1.42
CA PHE A 77 24.07 21.02 -0.30
C PHE A 77 24.40 19.93 0.72
N ASN A 78 24.49 20.33 1.99
CA ASN A 78 24.55 19.40 3.11
C ASN A 78 23.17 18.86 3.45
N LEU A 79 22.96 17.55 3.30
CA LEU A 79 21.65 16.93 3.50
C LEU A 79 21.48 16.27 4.88
N SER A 80 22.47 16.39 5.77
CA SER A 80 22.50 15.68 7.06
C SER A 80 21.34 16.03 8.01
N THR A 81 20.70 17.18 7.81
CA THR A 81 19.53 17.61 8.62
C THR A 81 18.20 17.16 8.04
N VAL A 82 18.18 16.56 6.85
CA VAL A 82 16.97 16.10 6.19
C VAL A 82 16.62 14.72 6.72
N SER A 83 15.42 14.58 7.29
CA SER A 83 14.92 13.33 7.84
C SER A 83 13.52 13.01 7.33
N GLY A 84 13.21 11.73 7.20
CA GLY A 84 11.97 11.24 6.59
C GLY A 84 12.16 10.96 5.10
N THR A 85 11.09 10.54 4.44
CA THR A 85 11.07 10.22 3.01
C THR A 85 10.90 11.51 2.22
N VAL A 86 11.83 11.84 1.33
CA VAL A 86 11.70 12.97 0.41
C VAL A 86 10.58 12.68 -0.59
N THR A 87 9.56 13.52 -0.61
CA THR A 87 8.42 13.44 -1.56
C THR A 87 8.48 14.51 -2.64
N ASP A 88 9.21 15.59 -2.39
CA ASP A 88 9.44 16.68 -3.35
C ASP A 88 10.79 17.32 -3.02
N ALA A 89 11.60 17.64 -4.04
CA ALA A 89 12.75 18.50 -3.88
C ALA A 89 12.89 19.43 -5.09
N THR A 90 12.80 20.74 -4.84
CA THR A 90 12.89 21.79 -5.85
C THR A 90 14.16 22.62 -5.61
N LEU A 91 15.05 22.68 -6.61
CA LEU A 91 16.13 23.66 -6.65
C LEU A 91 15.58 24.95 -7.24
N ARG A 92 15.74 26.07 -6.55
CA ARG A 92 15.46 27.40 -7.12
C ARG A 92 16.70 28.28 -7.16
N VAL A 93 16.89 28.99 -8.26
CA VAL A 93 18.05 29.86 -8.51
C VAL A 93 17.56 31.23 -9.01
N TYR A 94 18.12 32.33 -8.51
CA TYR A 94 17.64 33.67 -8.83
C TYR A 94 18.38 34.29 -10.03
N ILE A 95 17.65 34.61 -11.09
CA ILE A 95 18.18 35.20 -12.32
C ILE A 95 18.32 36.72 -12.16
N THR A 96 19.50 37.23 -12.50
CA THR A 96 19.75 38.69 -12.57
C THR A 96 19.97 39.19 -13.99
N GLN A 97 20.30 38.31 -14.95
CA GLN A 97 20.51 38.71 -16.34
C GLN A 97 20.43 37.52 -17.30
N VAL A 98 19.65 37.65 -18.39
CA VAL A 98 19.67 36.72 -19.54
C VAL A 98 19.85 37.51 -20.83
N ASN A 99 20.95 37.31 -21.54
CA ASN A 99 21.23 38.07 -22.77
C ASN A 99 20.48 37.54 -24.00
N ASP A 100 20.39 36.22 -24.15
CA ASP A 100 19.84 35.54 -25.32
C ASP A 100 19.01 34.31 -24.90
N PRO A 101 18.07 33.84 -25.73
CA PRO A 101 17.25 32.66 -25.39
C PRO A 101 18.10 31.39 -25.31
N SER A 102 17.83 30.58 -24.31
CA SER A 102 18.59 29.35 -24.03
C SER A 102 17.78 28.37 -23.19
N THR A 103 18.15 27.09 -23.23
CA THR A 103 17.68 26.09 -22.28
C THR A 103 18.76 25.86 -21.25
N HIS A 104 18.40 25.87 -19.98
CA HIS A 104 19.31 25.56 -18.89
C HIS A 104 18.91 24.24 -18.25
N SER A 105 19.89 23.37 -18.06
CA SER A 105 19.71 22.02 -17.53
C SER A 105 20.49 21.88 -16.24
N VAL A 106 19.90 21.17 -15.27
CA VAL A 106 20.55 20.78 -14.02
C VAL A 106 20.99 19.33 -14.14
N TYR A 107 22.24 19.05 -13.82
CA TYR A 107 22.82 17.71 -13.76
C TYR A 107 23.24 17.40 -12.33
N SER A 108 23.29 16.11 -11.98
CA SER A 108 23.96 15.69 -10.74
C SER A 108 25.48 15.72 -10.93
N GLY A 109 26.20 15.97 -9.85
CA GLY A 109 27.66 15.96 -9.81
C GLY A 109 28.19 15.19 -8.61
N ASP A 110 29.47 14.83 -8.68
CA ASP A 110 30.18 14.20 -7.57
C ASP A 110 30.54 15.23 -6.48
N ASP A 111 30.44 14.82 -5.21
CA ASP A 111 30.58 15.69 -4.02
C ASP A 111 32.03 15.99 -3.60
N SER A 112 33.03 15.51 -4.35
CA SER A 112 34.46 15.59 -3.98
C SER A 112 35.13 16.96 -4.11
N TRP A 113 34.37 18.05 -4.27
CA TRP A 113 34.89 19.40 -4.49
C TRP A 113 34.70 20.32 -3.27
N SER A 114 35.48 21.41 -3.26
CA SER A 114 35.30 22.51 -2.31
C SER A 114 35.23 23.84 -3.06
N GLU A 115 34.44 24.76 -2.52
CA GLU A 115 34.19 26.09 -3.09
C GLU A 115 35.48 26.85 -3.42
N GLY A 116 36.46 26.84 -2.51
CA GLY A 116 37.72 27.56 -2.68
C GLY A 116 38.74 26.87 -3.62
N SER A 117 38.45 25.67 -4.13
CA SER A 117 39.38 24.89 -4.94
C SER A 117 38.86 24.48 -6.31
N ILE A 118 37.55 24.53 -6.54
CA ILE A 118 36.97 24.12 -7.83
C ILE A 118 37.42 25.07 -8.95
N THR A 119 37.82 24.50 -10.07
CA THR A 119 38.16 25.19 -11.32
C THR A 119 37.66 24.35 -12.49
N TRP A 120 37.62 24.90 -13.71
CA TRP A 120 37.20 24.11 -14.89
C TRP A 120 38.01 22.82 -15.08
N ASN A 121 39.33 22.89 -14.92
CA ASN A 121 40.20 21.70 -15.04
C ASN A 121 40.14 20.75 -13.83
N GLY A 122 39.62 21.23 -12.69
CA GLY A 122 39.57 20.49 -11.42
C GLY A 122 38.16 20.16 -10.95
N GLN A 123 37.13 20.41 -11.77
CA GLN A 123 35.75 20.12 -11.42
C GLN A 123 35.50 18.60 -11.40
N PRO A 124 34.61 18.12 -10.51
CA PRO A 124 34.21 16.72 -10.50
C PRO A 124 33.45 16.34 -11.76
N ALA A 125 33.20 15.03 -11.90
CA ALA A 125 32.32 14.54 -12.96
C ALA A 125 30.88 15.03 -12.71
N SER A 126 30.23 15.48 -13.78
CA SER A 126 28.77 15.59 -13.87
C SER A 126 28.20 14.37 -14.60
N TYR A 127 26.98 13.97 -14.24
CA TYR A 127 26.35 12.76 -14.76
C TYR A 127 25.14 13.07 -15.63
N THR A 128 24.96 12.27 -16.69
CA THR A 128 23.80 12.33 -17.59
C THR A 128 22.84 11.18 -17.31
N PRO A 129 21.52 11.35 -17.54
CA PRO A 129 20.85 12.51 -18.14
C PRO A 129 20.73 13.72 -17.19
N ALA A 130 20.28 14.87 -17.72
CA ALA A 130 19.89 16.00 -16.88
C ALA A 130 18.73 15.59 -15.94
N LEU A 131 18.74 16.13 -14.73
CA LEU A 131 17.67 15.96 -13.73
C LEU A 131 16.41 16.70 -14.16
N ASP A 132 16.58 17.96 -14.60
CA ASP A 132 15.51 18.80 -15.15
C ASP A 132 16.09 19.88 -16.07
N SER A 133 15.23 20.53 -16.86
CA SER A 133 15.60 21.62 -17.75
C SER A 133 14.48 22.64 -17.96
N ALA A 134 14.87 23.91 -18.07
CA ALA A 134 13.93 25.01 -18.28
C ALA A 134 14.42 25.94 -19.39
N SER A 135 13.50 26.44 -20.20
CA SER A 135 13.80 27.38 -21.29
C SER A 135 13.59 28.82 -20.85
N LEU A 136 14.57 29.68 -21.13
CA LEU A 136 14.56 31.10 -20.82
C LEU A 136 14.51 31.96 -22.08
N SER A 137 13.80 33.07 -21.96
CA SER A 137 13.75 34.11 -22.99
C SER A 137 14.80 35.19 -22.72
N ALA A 138 15.26 35.87 -23.77
CA ALA A 138 16.13 37.03 -23.62
C ALA A 138 15.48 38.14 -22.78
N GLY A 139 16.26 38.78 -21.92
CA GLY A 139 15.81 39.90 -21.07
C GLY A 139 15.06 39.49 -19.80
N VAL A 140 15.02 38.20 -19.45
CA VAL A 140 14.54 37.77 -18.13
C VAL A 140 15.52 38.25 -17.05
N GLU A 141 15.00 38.94 -16.04
CA GLU A 141 15.71 39.46 -14.88
C GLU A 141 14.77 39.44 -13.66
N ASP A 142 15.33 39.49 -12.45
CA ASP A 142 14.62 39.48 -11.17
C ASP A 142 13.64 38.30 -10.97
N TYR A 143 14.03 37.10 -11.40
CA TYR A 143 13.14 35.93 -11.48
C TYR A 143 13.74 34.67 -10.85
N TRP A 144 12.96 33.96 -10.03
CA TRP A 144 13.32 32.61 -9.55
C TRP A 144 12.98 31.58 -10.61
N ILE A 145 14.00 30.89 -11.11
CA ILE A 145 13.80 29.68 -11.90
C ILE A 145 13.87 28.46 -10.98
N GLU A 146 13.01 27.48 -11.24
CA GLU A 146 12.85 26.28 -10.41
C GLU A 146 13.12 25.03 -11.27
N TYR A 147 13.72 24.03 -10.64
CA TYR A 147 14.08 22.74 -11.23
C TYR A 147 13.65 21.62 -10.30
N ASP A 148 12.97 20.61 -10.83
CA ASP A 148 12.64 19.39 -10.09
C ASP A 148 13.89 18.51 -9.96
N VAL A 149 14.36 18.32 -8.74
CA VAL A 149 15.51 17.46 -8.42
C VAL A 149 15.13 16.34 -7.45
N THR A 150 13.82 16.08 -7.31
CA THR A 150 13.23 15.18 -6.30
C THR A 150 13.91 13.82 -6.26
N SER A 151 14.00 13.13 -7.40
CA SER A 151 14.56 11.76 -7.46
C SER A 151 16.02 11.70 -7.04
N TYR A 152 16.83 12.71 -7.41
CA TYR A 152 18.24 12.75 -7.05
C TYR A 152 18.44 13.04 -5.56
N ILE A 153 17.72 14.01 -5.01
CA ILE A 153 17.82 14.38 -3.60
C ILE A 153 17.28 13.26 -2.71
N ALA A 154 16.17 12.62 -3.08
CA ALA A 154 15.66 11.44 -2.39
C ALA A 154 16.72 10.34 -2.29
N ASN A 155 17.44 10.09 -3.39
CA ASN A 155 18.52 9.10 -3.41
C ASN A 155 19.69 9.50 -2.49
N GLN A 156 20.12 10.76 -2.51
CA GLN A 156 21.22 11.21 -1.65
C GLN A 156 20.87 11.14 -0.16
N VAL A 157 19.66 11.59 0.23
CA VAL A 157 19.16 11.46 1.61
C VAL A 157 19.10 10.00 2.06
N ALA A 158 18.58 9.11 1.22
CA ALA A 158 18.47 7.68 1.54
C ALA A 158 19.84 7.01 1.76
N ASN A 159 20.88 7.48 1.08
CA ASN A 159 22.24 6.96 1.22
C ASN A 159 23.07 7.73 2.27
N GLY A 160 22.52 8.76 2.90
CA GLY A 160 23.23 9.60 3.86
C GLY A 160 24.35 10.44 3.24
N ASN A 161 24.20 10.81 1.97
CA ASN A 161 25.16 11.60 1.20
C ASN A 161 24.74 13.07 1.15
N ASP A 162 25.70 13.94 0.83
CA ASP A 162 25.43 15.32 0.39
C ASP A 162 24.94 15.34 -1.08
N ALA A 163 24.61 16.51 -1.61
CA ALA A 163 24.24 16.67 -3.02
C ALA A 163 25.09 17.73 -3.70
N SER A 164 25.44 17.48 -4.97
CA SER A 164 26.07 18.47 -5.86
C SER A 164 25.29 18.55 -7.16
N LEU A 165 24.93 19.77 -7.56
CA LEU A 165 24.13 20.09 -8.73
C LEU A 165 24.93 21.00 -9.66
N VAL A 166 24.85 20.75 -10.97
CA VAL A 166 25.56 21.51 -12.00
C VAL A 166 24.56 22.13 -12.96
N LEU A 167 24.57 23.45 -13.06
CA LEU A 167 23.73 24.21 -13.96
C LEU A 167 24.51 24.55 -15.24
N VAL A 168 23.95 24.15 -16.38
CA VAL A 168 24.60 24.25 -17.69
C VAL A 168 23.65 24.87 -18.70
N ALA A 169 24.17 25.75 -19.56
CA ALA A 169 23.41 26.31 -20.67
C ALA A 169 23.54 25.48 -21.96
N SER A 170 22.45 25.41 -22.73
CA SER A 170 22.40 24.66 -23.99
C SER A 170 23.18 25.33 -25.13
N ASN A 171 23.50 26.61 -25.00
CA ASN A 171 24.15 27.41 -26.03
C ASN A 171 24.95 28.57 -25.40
N ASN A 172 25.41 29.49 -26.24
CA ASN A 172 26.27 30.59 -25.84
C ASN A 172 25.55 31.81 -25.25
N ALA A 173 24.28 31.69 -24.86
CA ALA A 173 23.60 32.73 -24.11
C ALA A 173 24.32 32.95 -22.78
N TYR A 174 24.70 34.20 -22.51
CA TYR A 174 25.28 34.59 -21.23
C TYR A 174 24.15 34.84 -20.22
N THR A 175 24.10 34.02 -19.17
CA THR A 175 23.14 34.15 -18.08
C THR A 175 23.84 34.26 -16.74
N VAL A 176 23.36 35.17 -15.90
CA VAL A 176 23.85 35.40 -14.54
C VAL A 176 22.75 35.10 -13.52
N TYR A 177 23.16 34.42 -12.47
CA TYR A 177 22.36 34.18 -11.27
C TYR A 177 23.06 34.75 -10.05
N ASP A 178 22.27 35.02 -9.01
CA ASP A 178 22.80 35.31 -7.68
C ASP A 178 23.40 34.02 -7.05
N SER A 179 24.47 34.21 -6.28
CA SER A 179 25.23 33.18 -5.57
C SER A 179 24.97 33.26 -4.05
N SER A 180 25.62 32.38 -3.26
CA SER A 180 25.51 32.35 -1.79
C SER A 180 26.05 33.60 -1.09
N GLU A 181 26.82 34.45 -1.77
CA GLU A 181 27.31 35.73 -1.24
C GLU A 181 26.31 36.88 -1.36
N THR A 182 25.07 36.57 -1.77
CA THR A 182 23.98 37.54 -1.91
C THR A 182 22.83 37.24 -0.95
N SER A 183 21.82 38.11 -0.91
CA SER A 183 20.61 37.88 -0.10
C SER A 183 19.50 37.09 -0.84
N ARG A 184 19.78 36.64 -2.07
CA ARG A 184 18.88 35.83 -2.92
C ARG A 184 19.66 34.63 -3.42
N ASP A 185 20.38 34.03 -2.49
CA ASP A 185 21.17 32.84 -2.71
C ASP A 185 20.29 31.67 -3.17
N PRO A 186 20.81 30.72 -3.95
CA PRO A 186 20.05 29.57 -4.39
C PRO A 186 19.45 28.81 -3.20
N GLU A 187 18.33 28.11 -3.41
CA GLU A 187 17.68 27.34 -2.35
C GLU A 187 17.28 25.96 -2.85
N LEU A 188 17.52 24.95 -2.03
CA LEU A 188 16.98 23.62 -2.19
C LEU A 188 15.83 23.42 -1.19
N ILE A 189 14.62 23.33 -1.70
CA ILE A 189 13.40 23.16 -0.92
C ILE A 189 13.02 21.69 -0.97
N ILE A 190 13.02 21.01 0.17
CA ILE A 190 12.76 19.58 0.31
C ILE A 190 11.50 19.39 1.14
N THR A 191 10.52 18.68 0.61
CA THR A 191 9.37 18.19 1.37
C THR A 191 9.63 16.75 1.75
N THR A 192 9.58 16.42 3.04
CA THR A 192 9.63 15.05 3.54
C THR A 192 8.33 14.66 4.20
N THR A 193 8.02 13.37 4.17
CA THR A 193 7.00 12.76 5.02
C THR A 193 7.68 11.85 6.02
N THR A 194 7.16 11.82 7.25
CA THR A 194 7.57 10.82 8.23
C THR A 194 6.53 9.71 8.19
N ALA A 195 6.95 8.46 7.98
CA ALA A 195 6.04 7.33 7.98
C ALA A 195 5.31 7.28 9.33
N SER A 196 3.98 7.27 9.27
CA SER A 196 3.19 7.09 10.47
C SER A 196 3.18 5.63 10.88
N ALA A 197 3.32 5.38 12.18
CA ALA A 197 3.15 4.04 12.74
C ALA A 197 1.69 3.60 12.54
N SER A 198 1.48 2.45 11.90
CA SER A 198 0.18 1.77 11.84
C SER A 198 0.17 0.64 12.87
N THR A 199 -1.02 0.31 13.38
CA THR A 199 -1.19 -0.82 14.30
C THR A 199 -2.18 -1.80 13.70
N SER A 200 -1.77 -3.06 13.60
CA SER A 200 -2.61 -4.20 13.20
C SER A 200 -2.91 -5.06 14.42
N THR A 201 -4.16 -5.50 14.57
CA THR A 201 -4.54 -6.51 15.56
C THR A 201 -4.89 -7.80 14.84
N LEU A 202 -4.15 -8.86 15.15
CA LEU A 202 -4.35 -10.21 14.63
C LEU A 202 -4.99 -11.09 15.70
N TYR A 203 -5.81 -12.04 15.27
CA TYR A 203 -6.40 -13.07 16.13
C TYR A 203 -5.76 -14.43 15.82
N PRO A 204 -5.74 -15.37 16.78
CA PRO A 204 -5.20 -16.70 16.54
C PRO A 204 -5.95 -17.38 15.39
N THR A 205 -5.21 -18.01 14.50
CA THR A 205 -5.76 -18.94 13.51
C THR A 205 -5.99 -20.33 14.10
N GLU A 206 -5.24 -20.67 15.15
CA GLU A 206 -5.33 -21.94 15.87
C GLU A 206 -5.00 -21.69 17.35
N ASP A 207 -5.74 -22.28 18.28
CA ASP A 207 -5.37 -22.32 19.70
C ASP A 207 -5.76 -23.61 20.42
N ALA A 208 -4.86 -24.13 21.23
CA ALA A 208 -5.14 -25.33 22.03
C ALA A 208 -4.26 -25.37 23.26
N PHE A 209 -4.65 -26.15 24.27
CA PHE A 209 -3.73 -26.54 25.33
C PHE A 209 -3.45 -28.04 25.29
N VAL A 210 -2.30 -28.41 25.83
CA VAL A 210 -1.88 -29.80 25.99
C VAL A 210 -1.80 -30.15 27.45
N ARG A 211 -1.90 -31.45 27.76
CA ARG A 211 -1.84 -31.93 29.14
C ARG A 211 -1.05 -33.23 29.24
N SER A 212 -0.08 -33.28 30.15
CA SER A 212 0.83 -34.40 30.34
C SER A 212 0.21 -35.63 31.01
N GLY A 213 1.03 -36.68 31.15
CA GLY A 213 0.71 -37.90 31.90
C GLY A 213 -0.37 -38.74 31.24
N SER A 214 -1.34 -39.20 32.03
CA SER A 214 -2.44 -40.07 31.59
C SER A 214 -3.35 -39.42 30.54
N TYR A 215 -3.24 -38.11 30.34
CA TYR A 215 -4.03 -37.32 29.39
C TYR A 215 -3.24 -36.92 28.14
N ALA A 216 -2.01 -37.41 27.98
CA ALA A 216 -1.07 -36.96 26.95
C ALA A 216 -1.55 -37.16 25.50
N SER A 217 -2.52 -38.05 25.28
CA SER A 217 -3.13 -38.30 23.96
C SER A 217 -4.44 -37.57 23.74
N ASN A 218 -4.92 -36.78 24.71
CA ASN A 218 -6.15 -36.02 24.56
C ASN A 218 -5.86 -34.71 23.81
N ASN A 219 -6.80 -34.34 22.95
CA ASN A 219 -6.86 -33.03 22.31
C ASN A 219 -7.85 -32.14 23.05
N TYR A 220 -7.52 -30.85 23.14
CA TYR A 220 -8.30 -29.84 23.86
C TYR A 220 -8.50 -28.56 23.01
N GLY A 221 -8.40 -28.66 21.68
CA GLY A 221 -8.57 -27.50 20.77
C GLY A 221 -10.02 -27.06 20.57
N SER A 222 -10.95 -27.49 21.44
CA SER A 222 -12.34 -27.04 21.41
C SER A 222 -12.81 -26.57 22.78
N ASP A 223 -11.88 -26.37 23.71
CA ASP A 223 -12.17 -25.88 25.05
C ASP A 223 -12.15 -24.35 25.04
N ASP A 224 -13.22 -23.74 25.55
CA ASP A 224 -13.36 -22.27 25.64
C ASP A 224 -12.26 -21.55 26.48
N ASN A 225 -11.31 -22.29 27.06
CA ASN A 225 -10.21 -21.71 27.83
C ASN A 225 -8.89 -22.45 27.58
N LEU A 226 -7.83 -21.67 27.54
CA LEU A 226 -6.46 -22.14 27.50
C LEU A 226 -5.94 -22.35 28.92
N GLU A 227 -5.49 -23.57 29.24
CA GLU A 227 -5.03 -23.94 30.57
C GLU A 227 -3.49 -24.01 30.65
N VAL A 228 -2.92 -23.45 31.72
CA VAL A 228 -1.47 -23.47 31.97
C VAL A 228 -1.19 -23.86 33.42
N LYS A 229 -0.27 -24.81 33.62
CA LYS A 229 0.14 -25.32 34.95
C LYS A 229 1.44 -26.12 34.83
N ASN A 230 2.35 -26.04 35.79
CA ASN A 230 3.57 -26.86 35.78
C ASN A 230 3.78 -27.65 37.09
N GLU A 231 3.50 -28.96 37.04
CA GLU A 231 3.76 -29.93 38.12
C GLU A 231 4.96 -30.85 37.78
N GLY A 232 5.67 -30.54 36.70
CA GLY A 232 6.74 -31.36 36.13
C GLY A 232 6.27 -32.26 34.97
N PRO A 233 7.18 -32.69 34.09
CA PRO A 233 6.84 -33.32 32.80
C PRO A 233 6.23 -34.73 32.92
N ASN A 234 6.30 -35.36 34.10
CA ASN A 234 5.79 -36.70 34.35
C ASN A 234 4.52 -36.72 35.23
N ASP A 235 4.01 -35.54 35.61
CA ASP A 235 2.77 -35.42 36.37
C ASP A 235 1.54 -35.43 35.43
N ASP A 236 0.36 -35.76 35.93
CA ASP A 236 -0.88 -35.79 35.15
C ASP A 236 -1.50 -34.40 34.92
N TYR A 237 -0.91 -33.33 35.45
CA TYR A 237 -1.52 -32.00 35.47
C TYR A 237 -0.64 -30.89 34.89
N THR A 238 0.55 -31.16 34.37
CA THR A 238 1.31 -30.15 33.61
C THR A 238 0.56 -29.85 32.31
N ARG A 239 0.44 -28.55 32.01
CA ARG A 239 -0.32 -28.00 30.90
C ARG A 239 0.41 -26.82 30.32
N GLU A 240 0.41 -26.77 29.00
CA GLU A 240 0.96 -25.68 28.21
C GLU A 240 -0.06 -25.30 27.15
N SER A 241 -0.18 -24.01 26.88
CA SER A 241 -1.08 -23.49 25.85
C SER A 241 -0.30 -23.09 24.61
N TRP A 242 -0.94 -23.19 23.46
CA TRP A 242 -0.37 -22.95 22.14
C TRP A 242 -1.28 -22.02 21.35
N LEU A 243 -0.68 -21.04 20.67
CA LEU A 243 -1.35 -20.08 19.81
C LEU A 243 -0.60 -19.97 18.48
N GLN A 244 -1.28 -19.96 17.35
CA GLN A 244 -0.70 -19.63 16.05
C GLN A 244 -1.43 -18.45 15.44
N PHE A 245 -0.71 -17.52 14.81
CA PHE A 245 -1.25 -16.35 14.13
C PHE A 245 -0.79 -16.33 12.67
N ASN A 246 -1.66 -15.88 11.76
CA ASN A 246 -1.27 -15.50 10.41
C ASN A 246 -0.61 -14.11 10.45
N VAL A 247 0.69 -14.06 10.22
CA VAL A 247 1.46 -12.81 10.07
C VAL A 247 1.77 -12.51 8.60
N GLY A 248 1.34 -13.39 7.69
CA GLY A 248 1.37 -13.16 6.25
C GLY A 248 0.49 -11.96 5.89
N GLY A 249 1.05 -11.03 5.11
CA GLY A 249 0.39 -9.78 4.74
C GLY A 249 0.76 -8.58 5.61
N LEU A 250 1.45 -8.78 6.74
CA LEU A 250 2.13 -7.68 7.41
C LEU A 250 3.29 -7.20 6.54
N SER A 251 3.32 -5.90 6.25
CA SER A 251 4.39 -5.25 5.51
C SER A 251 4.83 -3.99 6.24
N GLY A 252 6.13 -3.74 6.30
CA GLY A 252 6.67 -2.67 7.13
C GLY A 252 7.76 -3.11 8.08
N THR A 253 8.35 -2.14 8.76
CA THR A 253 9.26 -2.41 9.87
C THR A 253 8.43 -2.53 11.14
N VAL A 254 8.40 -3.73 11.73
CA VAL A 254 7.79 -3.95 13.04
C VAL A 254 8.58 -3.16 14.09
N THR A 255 7.90 -2.26 14.80
CA THR A 255 8.50 -1.41 15.85
C THR A 255 8.06 -1.79 17.25
N ASP A 256 6.88 -2.39 17.37
CA ASP A 256 6.36 -2.95 18.62
C ASP A 256 5.45 -4.13 18.27
N ALA A 257 5.51 -5.23 19.02
CA ALA A 257 4.50 -6.27 18.96
C ALA A 257 4.21 -6.81 20.36
N LYS A 258 2.93 -6.91 20.71
CA LYS A 258 2.43 -7.42 22.00
C LYS A 258 1.48 -8.58 21.78
N LEU A 259 1.79 -9.74 22.38
CA LEU A 259 0.82 -10.81 22.55
C LEU A 259 0.00 -10.50 23.82
N ARG A 260 -1.32 -10.34 23.65
CA ARG A 260 -2.25 -9.98 24.71
C ARG A 260 -3.17 -11.16 25.01
N MET A 261 -3.16 -11.64 26.25
CA MET A 261 -4.00 -12.78 26.69
C MET A 261 -4.88 -12.39 27.86
N ARG A 262 -6.17 -12.75 27.82
CA ARG A 262 -7.11 -12.38 28.87
C ARG A 262 -7.09 -13.40 30.00
N LEU A 263 -6.56 -13.00 31.16
CA LEU A 263 -6.50 -13.86 32.34
C LEU A 263 -7.93 -14.11 32.83
N ALA A 264 -8.42 -15.34 32.69
CA ALA A 264 -9.76 -15.71 33.14
C ALA A 264 -9.76 -16.12 34.61
N GLN A 265 -8.69 -16.78 35.07
CA GLN A 265 -8.53 -17.25 36.45
C GLN A 265 -7.06 -17.56 36.76
N SER A 266 -6.58 -17.21 37.95
CA SER A 266 -5.37 -17.78 38.56
C SER A 266 -5.62 -18.22 40.01
N ASN A 267 -5.12 -19.39 40.40
CA ASN A 267 -5.31 -19.93 41.76
C ASN A 267 -4.15 -19.61 42.72
N GLY A 268 -3.37 -18.57 42.42
CA GLY A 268 -2.25 -18.12 43.24
C GLY A 268 -1.23 -17.31 42.46
N THR A 269 -0.06 -17.11 43.05
CA THR A 269 1.04 -16.39 42.40
C THR A 269 1.81 -17.31 41.46
N THR A 270 1.91 -16.92 40.19
CA THR A 270 2.68 -17.65 39.19
C THR A 270 3.37 -16.70 38.22
N THR A 271 4.37 -17.23 37.52
CA THR A 271 4.99 -16.58 36.36
C THR A 271 4.76 -17.46 35.16
N HIS A 272 4.23 -16.88 34.09
CA HIS A 272 4.10 -17.53 32.79
C HIS A 272 5.18 -17.01 31.86
N THR A 273 5.66 -17.90 31.01
CA THR A 273 6.71 -17.65 30.02
C THR A 273 6.15 -17.93 28.64
N VAL A 274 6.30 -16.97 27.73
CA VAL A 274 5.97 -17.12 26.32
C VAL A 274 7.25 -17.46 25.56
N THR A 275 7.20 -18.53 24.79
CA THR A 275 8.31 -18.99 23.93
C THR A 275 7.86 -19.14 22.49
N GLU A 276 8.78 -18.97 21.55
CA GLU A 276 8.59 -19.36 20.16
C GLU A 276 8.33 -20.87 20.05
N GLY A 277 7.30 -21.23 19.28
CA GLY A 277 6.91 -22.62 19.01
C GLY A 277 7.02 -22.96 17.53
N GLY A 278 7.15 -24.25 17.20
CA GLY A 278 7.14 -24.69 15.80
C GLY A 278 5.76 -24.61 15.13
N ASP A 279 5.71 -24.25 13.86
CA ASP A 279 4.43 -24.02 13.14
C ASP A 279 3.69 -25.29 12.68
N SER A 280 4.30 -26.47 12.85
CA SER A 280 3.80 -27.74 12.33
C SER A 280 2.80 -28.42 13.27
N TRP A 281 1.62 -27.82 13.45
CA TRP A 281 0.51 -28.39 14.21
C TRP A 281 -0.84 -27.86 13.72
N SER A 282 -1.94 -28.47 14.18
CA SER A 282 -3.30 -27.96 14.04
C SER A 282 -4.07 -28.14 15.35
N GLU A 283 -4.99 -27.24 15.62
CA GLU A 283 -5.86 -27.18 16.79
C GLU A 283 -6.60 -28.48 17.03
N SER A 284 -7.18 -29.06 15.97
CA SER A 284 -7.94 -30.31 16.02
C SER A 284 -7.09 -31.58 16.27
N SER A 285 -5.76 -31.48 16.23
CA SER A 285 -4.87 -32.64 16.36
C SER A 285 -3.79 -32.49 17.43
N LEU A 286 -3.61 -31.32 18.02
CA LEU A 286 -2.59 -31.08 19.04
C LEU A 286 -2.85 -31.89 20.31
N THR A 287 -1.82 -32.55 20.80
CA THR A 287 -1.77 -33.32 22.03
C THR A 287 -0.40 -33.14 22.68
N TRP A 288 -0.26 -33.51 23.95
CA TRP A 288 1.06 -33.46 24.61
C TRP A 288 2.12 -34.29 23.88
N ASN A 289 1.71 -35.41 23.27
CA ASN A 289 2.60 -36.35 22.61
C ASN A 289 3.12 -35.90 21.23
N ASN A 290 2.44 -34.95 20.57
CA ASN A 290 2.80 -34.48 19.23
C ASN A 290 3.03 -32.97 19.15
N GLN A 291 3.03 -32.26 20.28
CA GLN A 291 3.28 -30.82 20.30
C GLN A 291 4.65 -30.49 19.67
N PRO A 292 4.74 -29.35 18.96
CA PRO A 292 6.00 -28.90 18.37
C PRO A 292 7.09 -28.65 19.42
N GLY A 293 8.34 -28.54 18.95
CA GLY A 293 9.41 -28.02 19.79
C GLY A 293 9.22 -26.53 20.05
N VAL A 294 9.78 -26.06 21.17
CA VAL A 294 9.91 -24.63 21.50
C VAL A 294 11.37 -24.21 21.48
N THR A 295 11.64 -22.96 21.16
CA THR A 295 12.99 -22.41 21.01
C THR A 295 13.22 -21.26 22.00
N ASP A 296 13.07 -20.02 21.54
CA ASP A 296 13.49 -18.84 22.28
C ASP A 296 12.42 -18.37 23.27
N VAL A 297 12.86 -17.94 24.45
CA VAL A 297 11.99 -17.24 25.41
C VAL A 297 11.80 -15.80 24.94
N LEU A 298 10.56 -15.41 24.71
CA LEU A 298 10.21 -14.08 24.20
C LEU A 298 9.99 -13.08 25.33
N ASP A 299 9.15 -13.44 26.31
CA ASP A 299 8.89 -12.63 27.51
C ASP A 299 8.36 -13.52 28.66
N SER A 300 8.30 -12.98 29.87
CA SER A 300 7.69 -13.62 31.03
C SER A 300 6.99 -12.61 31.93
N LYS A 301 5.81 -12.97 32.43
CA LYS A 301 4.99 -12.11 33.30
C LYS A 301 4.54 -12.85 34.54
N SER A 302 4.59 -12.16 35.68
CA SER A 302 4.09 -12.65 36.95
C SER A 302 2.78 -11.97 37.32
N PHE A 303 1.85 -12.74 37.86
CA PHE A 303 0.54 -12.27 38.31
C PHE A 303 0.01 -13.16 39.44
N THR A 304 -1.11 -12.76 40.01
CA THR A 304 -1.75 -13.37 41.18
C THR A 304 -3.23 -13.68 40.90
N ASP A 305 -3.89 -14.33 41.86
CA ASP A 305 -5.33 -14.53 41.86
C ASP A 305 -6.12 -13.22 41.95
N SER A 306 -5.50 -12.12 42.41
CA SER A 306 -6.14 -10.80 42.42
C SER A 306 -6.18 -10.09 41.06
N ASP A 307 -5.49 -10.65 40.07
CA ASP A 307 -5.38 -10.10 38.71
C ASP A 307 -6.42 -10.71 37.74
N ASP A 308 -7.33 -11.55 38.23
CA ASP A 308 -8.38 -12.15 37.42
C ASP A 308 -9.15 -11.11 36.59
N GLY A 309 -9.28 -11.38 35.29
CA GLY A 309 -9.98 -10.52 34.35
C GLY A 309 -9.13 -9.40 33.75
N ILE A 310 -7.81 -9.32 33.98
CA ILE A 310 -6.94 -8.37 33.26
C ILE A 310 -6.42 -8.94 31.95
N TRP A 311 -5.88 -8.06 31.11
CA TRP A 311 -5.01 -8.45 30.00
C TRP A 311 -3.58 -8.60 30.50
N VAL A 312 -2.95 -9.73 30.18
CA VAL A 312 -1.52 -9.93 30.34
C VAL A 312 -0.86 -9.71 28.98
N GLU A 313 0.10 -8.80 28.91
CA GLU A 313 0.78 -8.39 27.68
C GLU A 313 2.23 -8.88 27.72
N TYR A 314 2.62 -9.63 26.70
CA TYR A 314 3.97 -10.13 26.49
C TYR A 314 4.62 -9.40 25.32
N ASP A 315 5.85 -8.93 25.51
CA ASP A 315 6.63 -8.32 24.45
C ASP A 315 7.19 -9.38 23.51
N VAL A 316 6.68 -9.41 22.28
CA VAL A 316 7.08 -10.37 21.24
C VAL A 316 7.66 -9.67 20.02
N THR A 317 8.04 -8.40 20.17
CA THR A 317 8.47 -7.50 19.08
C THR A 317 9.56 -8.12 18.22
N SER A 318 10.61 -8.67 18.84
CA SER A 318 11.76 -9.20 18.10
C SER A 318 11.40 -10.43 17.27
N TYR A 319 10.56 -11.31 17.80
CA TYR A 319 10.10 -12.51 17.10
C TYR A 319 9.20 -12.16 15.92
N ILE A 320 8.20 -11.29 16.13
CA ILE A 320 7.33 -10.87 15.02
C ILE A 320 8.10 -10.07 13.96
N ALA A 321 9.06 -9.24 14.37
CA ALA A 321 9.94 -8.57 13.42
C ALA A 321 10.74 -9.56 12.57
N SER A 322 11.25 -10.66 13.14
CA SER A 322 11.95 -11.69 12.36
C SER A 322 11.02 -12.47 11.44
N GLU A 323 9.80 -12.82 11.88
CA GLU A 323 8.84 -13.51 11.02
C GLU A 323 8.48 -12.67 9.79
N VAL A 324 8.17 -11.38 9.99
CA VAL A 324 7.85 -10.44 8.90
C VAL A 324 9.07 -10.22 7.99
N ALA A 325 10.27 -10.03 8.55
CA ALA A 325 11.48 -9.81 7.76
C ALA A 325 11.90 -11.03 6.92
N ASN A 326 11.56 -12.24 7.37
CA ASN A 326 11.81 -13.47 6.63
C ASN A 326 10.65 -13.87 5.70
N SER A 327 9.62 -13.03 5.59
CA SER A 327 8.40 -13.31 4.81
C SER A 327 7.70 -14.61 5.23
N ASN A 328 7.82 -14.97 6.51
CA ASN A 328 7.07 -16.10 7.07
C ASN A 328 5.60 -15.69 7.21
N THR A 329 4.71 -16.68 7.06
CA THR A 329 3.26 -16.44 7.13
C THR A 329 2.66 -16.78 8.49
N LYS A 330 3.43 -17.42 9.37
CA LYS A 330 2.95 -17.93 10.66
C LYS A 330 3.85 -17.48 11.80
N ALA A 331 3.25 -17.20 12.95
CA ALA A 331 3.96 -17.00 14.20
C ALA A 331 3.28 -17.86 15.28
N THR A 332 4.05 -18.74 15.93
CA THR A 332 3.54 -19.68 16.93
C THR A 332 4.13 -19.41 18.31
N PHE A 333 3.27 -19.40 19.32
CA PHE A 333 3.62 -19.17 20.72
C PHE A 333 3.25 -20.37 21.57
N ASN A 334 4.17 -20.80 22.43
CA ASN A 334 3.89 -21.68 23.57
C ASN A 334 3.88 -20.86 24.86
N ILE A 335 2.97 -21.21 25.77
CA ILE A 335 2.81 -20.58 27.08
C ILE A 335 2.92 -21.65 28.16
N SER A 336 3.93 -21.49 29.02
CA SER A 336 4.21 -22.41 30.12
C SER A 336 4.27 -21.68 31.47
N ALA A 337 4.07 -22.42 32.57
CA ALA A 337 4.11 -21.87 33.93
C ALA A 337 5.40 -22.25 34.66
N SER A 338 5.83 -21.38 35.57
CA SER A 338 6.97 -21.60 36.47
C SER A 338 6.67 -22.58 37.63
N ASN A 339 5.39 -22.84 37.93
CA ASN A 339 4.97 -23.65 39.09
C ASN A 339 3.59 -24.30 38.89
N GLY A 340 3.15 -25.08 39.90
CA GLY A 340 1.90 -25.84 39.89
C GLY A 340 0.63 -25.01 40.10
N VAL A 341 0.67 -23.69 39.97
CA VAL A 341 -0.53 -22.86 40.07
C VAL A 341 -1.33 -23.00 38.78
N PHE A 342 -2.57 -23.49 38.94
CA PHE A 342 -3.49 -23.64 37.83
C PHE A 342 -4.03 -22.28 37.38
N THR A 343 -3.91 -22.00 36.08
CA THR A 343 -4.29 -20.74 35.46
C THR A 343 -5.11 -21.00 34.20
N LYS A 344 -6.07 -20.11 33.91
CA LYS A 344 -6.86 -20.10 32.68
C LYS A 344 -6.74 -18.76 31.97
N TYR A 345 -6.55 -18.80 30.67
CA TYR A 345 -6.81 -17.68 29.76
C TYR A 345 -8.07 -17.96 28.93
N ARG A 346 -8.67 -16.90 28.40
CA ARG A 346 -9.71 -17.03 27.36
C ARG A 346 -9.08 -17.58 26.08
N ALA A 347 -9.75 -18.53 25.45
CA ALA A 347 -9.44 -19.06 24.13
C ALA A 347 -10.09 -18.20 23.02
N SER A 348 -9.83 -18.53 21.75
CA SER A 348 -10.27 -17.76 20.59
C SER A 348 -11.79 -17.67 20.42
N GLU A 349 -12.57 -18.60 20.99
CA GLU A 349 -14.04 -18.61 20.92
C GLU A 349 -14.68 -17.48 21.73
N HIS A 350 -13.90 -16.75 22.52
CA HIS A 350 -14.34 -15.59 23.25
C HIS A 350 -14.02 -14.28 22.52
N SER A 351 -14.96 -13.33 22.54
CA SER A 351 -14.76 -11.94 22.06
C SER A 351 -13.63 -11.17 22.74
N ASN A 352 -13.04 -11.72 23.80
CA ASN A 352 -11.88 -11.23 24.51
C ASN A 352 -10.80 -12.32 24.66
N GLY A 353 -10.68 -13.18 23.64
CA GLY A 353 -9.62 -14.16 23.47
C GLY A 353 -8.26 -13.51 23.16
N PRO A 354 -7.24 -14.30 22.84
CA PRO A 354 -5.90 -13.78 22.60
C PRO A 354 -5.85 -12.83 21.39
N GLU A 355 -4.96 -11.84 21.43
CA GLU A 355 -4.70 -10.90 20.34
C GLU A 355 -3.20 -10.70 20.17
N LEU A 356 -2.74 -10.58 18.93
CA LEU A 356 -1.39 -10.12 18.61
C LEU A 356 -1.48 -8.72 18.02
N ILE A 357 -1.02 -7.72 18.76
CA ILE A 357 -1.03 -6.32 18.36
C ILE A 357 0.34 -5.98 17.81
N VAL A 358 0.43 -5.57 16.54
CA VAL A 358 1.68 -5.27 15.85
C VAL A 358 1.66 -3.80 15.40
N THR A 359 2.60 -3.01 15.90
CA THR A 359 2.86 -1.66 15.42
C THR A 359 3.97 -1.71 14.38
N LEU A 360 3.62 -1.32 13.17
CA LEU A 360 4.53 -1.20 12.05
C LEU A 360 4.80 0.27 11.86
N ASN A 361 6.07 0.68 11.78
CA ASN A 361 6.31 1.82 10.92
C ASN A 361 6.03 1.31 9.53
N GLY A 362 5.16 2.00 8.80
CA GLY A 362 5.06 1.77 7.38
C GLY A 362 6.49 1.63 6.87
N SER A 363 6.76 0.57 6.10
CA SER A 363 7.74 0.79 5.05
C SER A 363 7.28 2.13 4.48
N SER A 364 8.14 3.15 4.50
CA SER A 364 8.20 3.87 3.25
C SER A 364 8.28 2.74 2.23
N SER A 365 7.18 2.46 1.52
CA SER A 365 7.31 2.31 0.08
C SER A 365 8.37 3.33 -0.22
N GLY A 366 9.60 2.86 -0.44
CA GLY A 366 10.73 3.77 -0.55
C GLY A 366 10.34 4.83 -1.59
N GLY A 367 11.18 5.83 -1.80
CA GLY A 367 11.20 6.47 -3.11
C GLY A 367 11.54 5.50 -4.26
N GLY A 368 11.20 4.21 -4.14
CA GLY A 368 10.99 3.31 -5.22
C GLY A 368 9.59 3.47 -5.76
N ASN A 369 9.46 3.43 -7.07
CA ASN A 369 8.15 3.45 -7.66
C ASN A 369 7.34 2.24 -7.17
N PRO A 370 6.00 2.24 -7.24
CA PRO A 370 5.17 1.10 -6.85
C PRO A 370 5.46 -0.19 -7.63
N TRP A 371 6.30 -0.12 -8.66
CA TRP A 371 6.82 -1.22 -9.45
C TRP A 371 8.26 -1.65 -9.08
N ASP A 372 8.84 -1.09 -8.02
CA ASP A 372 10.15 -1.49 -7.52
C ASP A 372 10.06 -2.92 -6.94
N GLY A 373 10.49 -3.89 -7.76
CA GLY A 373 10.40 -5.32 -7.46
C GLY A 373 9.79 -6.16 -8.59
N LEU A 374 9.14 -5.53 -9.58
CA LEU A 374 8.61 -6.24 -10.75
C LEU A 374 9.70 -6.39 -11.83
N ASP A 375 9.75 -7.54 -12.51
CA ASP A 375 10.63 -7.76 -13.66
C ASP A 375 9.95 -7.31 -14.96
N PRO A 376 10.41 -6.23 -15.63
CA PRO A 376 9.85 -5.77 -16.90
C PRO A 376 10.04 -6.74 -18.07
N ASN A 377 10.85 -7.78 -17.91
CA ASN A 377 11.09 -8.81 -18.93
C ASN A 377 10.32 -10.11 -18.65
N GLY A 378 9.72 -10.25 -17.47
CA GLY A 378 8.91 -11.41 -17.09
C GLY A 378 7.44 -11.22 -17.50
N PRO A 379 6.72 -12.29 -17.86
CA PRO A 379 5.27 -12.24 -18.04
C PRO A 379 4.55 -11.88 -16.73
N PRO A 380 3.25 -11.51 -16.76
CA PRO A 380 2.52 -11.12 -15.56
C PRO A 380 2.52 -12.19 -14.45
N GLY A 381 2.48 -13.48 -14.81
CA GLY A 381 2.53 -14.59 -13.84
C GLY A 381 3.86 -14.75 -13.09
N ASP A 382 4.95 -14.14 -13.55
CA ASP A 382 6.23 -14.13 -12.84
C ASP A 382 6.27 -13.00 -11.78
N ASN A 383 5.48 -11.95 -11.99
CA ASN A 383 5.43 -10.76 -11.15
C ASN A 383 4.25 -10.76 -10.16
N PHE A 384 3.21 -11.55 -10.43
CA PHE A 384 1.97 -11.62 -9.66
C PHE A 384 1.58 -13.07 -9.39
N ASP A 385 1.04 -13.36 -8.20
CA ASP A 385 0.40 -14.65 -7.95
C ASP A 385 -0.94 -14.72 -8.69
N LEU A 386 -0.93 -15.38 -9.84
CA LEU A 386 -2.10 -15.58 -10.69
C LEU A 386 -2.70 -16.99 -10.58
N SER A 387 -2.26 -17.79 -9.59
CA SER A 387 -2.67 -19.19 -9.44
C SER A 387 -4.16 -19.36 -9.15
N ALA A 388 -4.75 -18.39 -8.46
CA ALA A 388 -6.17 -18.33 -8.14
C ALA A 388 -6.95 -17.39 -9.06
N TRP A 389 -6.59 -17.29 -10.34
CA TRP A 389 -7.28 -16.43 -11.31
C TRP A 389 -7.49 -17.13 -12.64
N LYS A 390 -8.59 -16.82 -13.31
CA LYS A 390 -8.74 -17.00 -14.76
C LYS A 390 -8.93 -15.63 -15.41
N ILE A 391 -8.70 -15.49 -16.71
CA ILE A 391 -8.90 -14.23 -17.42
C ILE A 391 -9.98 -14.35 -18.50
N THR A 392 -10.75 -13.30 -18.70
CA THR A 392 -11.67 -13.13 -19.83
C THR A 392 -11.21 -11.99 -20.72
N PHE A 393 -11.11 -12.23 -22.02
CA PHE A 393 -10.66 -11.27 -23.03
C PHE A 393 -11.82 -10.52 -23.71
N PRO A 394 -11.52 -9.44 -24.45
CA PRO A 394 -12.53 -8.62 -25.10
C PRO A 394 -13.39 -9.36 -26.12
N ASP A 395 -12.98 -10.53 -26.63
CA ASP A 395 -13.75 -11.35 -27.56
C ASP A 395 -14.56 -12.49 -26.90
N SER A 396 -14.62 -12.52 -25.56
CA SER A 396 -15.23 -13.56 -24.70
C SER A 396 -14.39 -14.81 -24.51
N SER A 397 -13.23 -14.92 -25.19
CA SER A 397 -12.34 -16.04 -24.92
C SER A 397 -11.86 -15.96 -23.47
N GLU A 398 -11.62 -17.13 -22.89
CA GLU A 398 -11.11 -17.25 -21.53
C GLU A 398 -9.87 -18.11 -21.54
N GLU A 399 -8.88 -17.70 -20.77
CA GLU A 399 -7.73 -18.53 -20.42
C GLU A 399 -7.78 -18.85 -18.92
N LYS A 400 -7.22 -20.00 -18.55
CA LYS A 400 -7.36 -20.60 -17.21
C LYS A 400 -6.12 -20.34 -16.34
N GLU A 401 -6.22 -20.80 -15.10
CA GLU A 401 -5.20 -20.67 -14.04
C GLU A 401 -3.80 -21.14 -14.51
N ASP A 402 -3.73 -22.25 -15.25
CA ASP A 402 -2.50 -22.84 -15.77
C ASP A 402 -1.85 -22.01 -16.90
N TRP A 403 -2.67 -21.35 -17.72
CA TRP A 403 -2.18 -20.43 -18.75
C TRP A 403 -1.55 -19.18 -18.13
N LEU A 404 -2.19 -18.59 -17.11
CA LEU A 404 -1.68 -17.40 -16.43
C LEU A 404 -0.37 -17.69 -15.68
N THR A 405 -0.35 -18.77 -14.90
CA THR A 405 0.85 -19.21 -14.16
C THR A 405 1.94 -19.77 -15.09
N GLY A 406 1.58 -20.18 -16.32
CA GLY A 406 2.51 -20.59 -17.37
C GLY A 406 3.15 -19.42 -18.14
N GLY A 407 2.94 -18.18 -17.73
CA GLY A 407 3.49 -16.98 -18.38
C GLY A 407 2.67 -16.50 -19.59
N GLY A 408 1.37 -16.78 -19.61
CA GLY A 408 0.48 -16.39 -20.70
C GLY A 408 0.35 -14.87 -20.86
N GLU A 409 0.42 -14.40 -22.11
CA GLU A 409 0.15 -13.01 -22.50
C GLU A 409 -0.74 -12.96 -23.75
N SER A 410 -1.59 -11.93 -23.85
CA SER A 410 -2.34 -11.57 -25.05
C SER A 410 -1.93 -10.17 -25.50
N ALA A 411 -1.26 -10.11 -26.65
CA ALA A 411 -0.75 -8.86 -27.20
C ALA A 411 -1.88 -7.83 -27.36
N SER A 412 -1.71 -6.65 -26.74
CA SER A 412 -2.67 -5.53 -26.75
C SER A 412 -3.91 -5.67 -25.85
N GLU A 413 -3.97 -6.70 -25.00
CA GLU A 413 -5.11 -6.96 -24.10
C GLU A 413 -4.68 -7.33 -22.67
N PHE A 414 -3.63 -8.14 -22.53
CA PHE A 414 -3.06 -8.55 -21.25
C PHE A 414 -1.55 -8.84 -21.41
N TYR A 415 -0.69 -8.00 -20.84
CA TYR A 415 0.76 -8.11 -21.04
C TYR A 415 1.53 -7.36 -19.96
N THR A 416 2.84 -7.60 -19.86
CA THR A 416 3.74 -6.85 -18.98
C THR A 416 4.11 -5.49 -19.60
N ASP A 417 3.98 -4.41 -18.85
CA ASP A 417 4.56 -3.10 -19.21
C ASP A 417 6.09 -3.21 -19.19
N SER A 418 6.73 -3.11 -20.35
CA SER A 418 8.18 -3.28 -20.50
C SER A 418 9.03 -2.19 -19.84
N SER A 419 8.41 -1.11 -19.33
CA SER A 419 9.11 -0.07 -18.57
C SER A 419 9.02 -0.27 -17.06
N THR A 420 7.99 -0.98 -16.57
CA THR A 420 7.70 -1.08 -15.14
C THR A 420 7.58 -2.50 -14.62
N GLY A 421 7.31 -3.51 -15.45
CA GLY A 421 6.92 -4.85 -14.97
C GLY A 421 5.44 -4.95 -14.57
N GLY A 422 4.69 -3.84 -14.63
CA GLY A 422 3.27 -3.83 -14.28
C GLY A 422 2.40 -4.69 -15.19
N MET A 423 1.37 -5.31 -14.62
CA MET A 423 0.39 -6.13 -15.33
C MET A 423 -0.66 -5.23 -16.01
N VAL A 424 -0.59 -5.13 -17.34
CA VAL A 424 -1.45 -4.25 -18.15
C VAL A 424 -2.71 -4.98 -18.57
N PHE A 425 -3.87 -4.35 -18.36
CA PHE A 425 -5.14 -4.75 -18.96
C PHE A 425 -5.62 -3.69 -19.93
N ARG A 426 -5.96 -4.10 -21.15
CA ARG A 426 -6.47 -3.20 -22.19
C ARG A 426 -7.72 -3.77 -22.84
N CYS A 427 -8.74 -2.94 -23.02
CA CYS A 427 -10.01 -3.37 -23.62
C CYS A 427 -10.60 -2.30 -24.57
N PRO A 428 -10.81 -2.60 -25.87
CA PRO A 428 -11.42 -1.67 -26.82
C PRO A 428 -12.91 -1.45 -26.58
N ASN A 429 -13.49 -0.38 -27.14
CA ASN A 429 -14.93 -0.09 -27.08
C ASN A 429 -15.72 -0.96 -28.07
N ILE A 430 -15.67 -2.28 -27.89
CA ILE A 430 -16.47 -3.21 -28.69
C ILE A 430 -17.72 -3.64 -27.94
N ALA A 431 -18.83 -3.76 -28.67
CA ALA A 431 -20.11 -4.18 -28.13
C ALA A 431 -20.16 -5.71 -27.94
N GLY A 432 -20.13 -6.14 -26.67
CA GLY A 432 -20.60 -7.45 -26.19
C GLY A 432 -19.68 -8.65 -26.43
N SER A 433 -19.39 -9.38 -25.36
CA SER A 433 -18.62 -10.64 -25.42
C SER A 433 -18.52 -11.36 -24.06
N THR A 434 -19.64 -11.53 -23.36
CA THR A 434 -19.84 -12.60 -22.34
C THR A 434 -21.36 -12.78 -22.21
N SER A 435 -21.87 -14.01 -22.00
CA SER A 435 -23.31 -14.23 -21.86
C SER A 435 -23.88 -13.39 -20.71
N GLY A 436 -24.75 -12.43 -21.01
CA GLY A 436 -25.39 -11.55 -20.01
C GLY A 436 -24.84 -10.11 -19.92
N SER A 437 -23.72 -9.78 -20.57
CA SER A 437 -23.19 -8.40 -20.60
C SER A 437 -23.13 -7.80 -22.02
N HIS A 438 -23.43 -6.50 -22.12
CA HIS A 438 -23.28 -5.71 -23.35
C HIS A 438 -21.92 -5.01 -23.47
N TYR A 439 -21.00 -5.25 -22.53
CA TYR A 439 -19.72 -4.57 -22.39
C TYR A 439 -18.57 -5.58 -22.44
N SER A 440 -17.46 -5.20 -23.07
CA SER A 440 -16.25 -6.02 -23.19
C SER A 440 -15.31 -5.80 -22.00
N ARG A 441 -14.41 -6.76 -21.75
CA ARG A 441 -13.46 -6.72 -20.62
C ARG A 441 -12.12 -7.33 -21.01
N SER A 442 -11.06 -6.90 -20.35
CA SER A 442 -9.85 -7.70 -20.12
C SER A 442 -9.71 -7.76 -18.60
N GLU A 443 -10.16 -8.86 -18.00
CA GLU A 443 -10.46 -8.88 -16.57
C GLU A 443 -10.31 -10.28 -15.97
N LEU A 444 -9.64 -10.32 -14.82
CA LEU A 444 -9.47 -11.52 -14.01
C LEU A 444 -10.76 -11.86 -13.26
N ARG A 445 -10.94 -13.15 -13.01
CA ARG A 445 -12.00 -13.74 -12.18
C ARG A 445 -11.35 -14.71 -11.21
N GLU A 446 -11.57 -14.52 -9.92
CA GLU A 446 -10.96 -15.33 -8.86
C GLU A 446 -11.39 -16.81 -8.92
N MET A 447 -10.45 -17.71 -8.70
CA MET A 447 -10.57 -19.16 -8.83
C MET A 447 -9.90 -19.83 -7.62
N LEU A 448 -10.53 -19.83 -6.44
CA LEU A 448 -9.94 -20.42 -5.22
C LEU A 448 -9.57 -21.91 -5.37
N ARG A 449 -10.13 -22.61 -6.36
CA ARG A 449 -9.74 -23.97 -6.71
C ARG A 449 -8.30 -24.10 -7.25
N ALA A 450 -7.66 -22.99 -7.62
CA ALA A 450 -6.27 -22.91 -8.08
C ALA A 450 -5.88 -24.00 -9.11
N GLY A 451 -6.70 -24.21 -10.13
CA GLY A 451 -6.48 -25.21 -11.19
C GLY A 451 -7.05 -26.61 -10.92
N ASP A 452 -7.62 -26.90 -9.75
CA ASP A 452 -8.35 -28.15 -9.51
C ASP A 452 -9.70 -28.16 -10.25
N THR A 453 -9.67 -28.71 -11.46
CA THR A 453 -10.86 -28.80 -12.33
C THR A 453 -11.93 -29.80 -11.86
N SER A 454 -11.70 -30.54 -10.77
CA SER A 454 -12.76 -31.34 -10.13
C SER A 454 -13.77 -30.45 -9.40
N ILE A 455 -13.36 -29.23 -9.02
CA ILE A 455 -14.21 -28.23 -8.39
C ILE A 455 -14.86 -27.36 -9.47
N SER A 456 -16.20 -27.28 -9.41
CA SER A 456 -16.98 -26.47 -10.35
C SER A 456 -16.64 -24.98 -10.22
N THR A 457 -16.52 -24.28 -11.36
CA THR A 457 -16.28 -22.83 -11.37
C THR A 457 -17.36 -22.06 -10.60
N THR A 458 -18.62 -22.46 -10.77
CA THR A 458 -19.79 -21.77 -10.20
C THR A 458 -20.42 -22.57 -9.08
N GLY A 459 -21.04 -21.87 -8.14
CA GLY A 459 -21.82 -22.44 -7.05
C GLY A 459 -21.13 -22.31 -5.71
N LEU A 460 -21.88 -22.58 -4.65
CA LEU A 460 -21.37 -22.67 -3.29
C LEU A 460 -20.49 -23.93 -3.15
N ASN A 461 -19.18 -23.74 -3.26
CA ASN A 461 -18.16 -24.79 -3.24
C ASN A 461 -16.78 -24.18 -2.94
N GLU A 462 -15.74 -25.02 -2.90
CA GLU A 462 -14.35 -24.66 -2.61
C GLU A 462 -13.70 -23.66 -3.60
N ASN A 463 -14.36 -23.28 -4.70
CA ASN A 463 -13.82 -22.30 -5.66
C ASN A 463 -14.30 -20.87 -5.39
N ASN A 464 -15.31 -20.69 -4.55
CA ASN A 464 -16.00 -19.42 -4.31
C ASN A 464 -16.13 -19.19 -2.81
N TRP A 465 -16.25 -17.94 -2.37
CA TRP A 465 -16.34 -17.59 -0.95
C TRP A 465 -17.73 -17.10 -0.58
N VAL A 466 -18.00 -17.00 0.72
CA VAL A 466 -19.26 -16.49 1.27
C VAL A 466 -18.99 -15.47 2.37
N PHE A 467 -19.98 -14.66 2.73
CA PHE A 467 -19.87 -13.79 3.90
C PHE A 467 -19.95 -14.60 5.21
N SER A 468 -19.31 -14.12 6.26
CA SER A 468 -19.40 -14.71 7.61
C SER A 468 -20.79 -14.56 8.25
N SER A 469 -21.67 -13.73 7.66
CA SER A 469 -23.10 -13.67 7.97
C SER A 469 -23.90 -14.84 7.37
N SER A 470 -23.29 -15.65 6.50
CA SER A 470 -23.92 -16.85 5.95
C SER A 470 -24.05 -17.97 6.96
N THR A 471 -24.83 -19.01 6.65
CA THR A 471 -24.95 -20.17 7.55
C THR A 471 -23.63 -20.96 7.66
N ASN A 472 -23.37 -21.58 8.82
CA ASN A 472 -22.19 -22.45 9.01
C ASN A 472 -22.10 -23.56 7.94
N THR A 473 -23.23 -24.08 7.46
CA THR A 473 -23.26 -25.06 6.36
C THR A 473 -22.65 -24.48 5.08
N ASN A 474 -22.92 -23.21 4.77
CA ASN A 474 -22.38 -22.56 3.59
C ASN A 474 -20.91 -22.19 3.78
N GLN A 475 -20.55 -21.67 4.96
CA GLN A 475 -19.16 -21.37 5.30
C GLN A 475 -18.28 -22.62 5.18
N ASN A 476 -18.72 -23.75 5.73
CA ASN A 476 -17.99 -25.03 5.64
C ASN A 476 -17.93 -25.62 4.22
N ALA A 477 -18.76 -25.16 3.29
CA ALA A 477 -18.78 -25.63 1.91
C ALA A 477 -18.00 -24.71 0.96
N ALA A 478 -17.70 -23.49 1.38
CA ALA A 478 -17.04 -22.46 0.57
C ALA A 478 -15.51 -22.63 0.58
N GLY A 479 -14.84 -22.04 -0.40
CA GLY A 479 -13.37 -21.97 -0.46
C GLY A 479 -12.76 -20.90 0.45
N GLY A 480 -13.60 -20.02 1.00
CA GLY A 480 -13.20 -18.96 1.92
C GLY A 480 -14.42 -18.29 2.55
N VAL A 481 -14.19 -17.63 3.69
CA VAL A 481 -15.21 -16.82 4.38
C VAL A 481 -14.73 -15.38 4.42
N ASP A 482 -15.64 -14.44 4.17
CA ASP A 482 -15.34 -13.02 4.01
C ASP A 482 -14.32 -12.78 2.91
N GLY A 483 -13.85 -11.55 2.71
CA GLY A 483 -12.82 -11.35 1.70
C GLY A 483 -12.31 -9.93 1.61
N THR A 484 -11.02 -9.81 1.34
CA THR A 484 -10.36 -8.54 1.06
C THR A 484 -9.65 -8.62 -0.29
N LEU A 485 -9.95 -7.70 -1.21
CA LEU A 485 -9.22 -7.49 -2.47
C LEU A 485 -8.48 -6.17 -2.39
N THR A 486 -7.17 -6.19 -2.57
CA THR A 486 -6.33 -4.98 -2.62
C THR A 486 -5.59 -4.91 -3.95
N ALA A 487 -5.57 -3.72 -4.54
CA ALA A 487 -4.81 -3.46 -5.75
C ALA A 487 -4.13 -2.09 -5.72
N THR A 488 -2.92 -2.01 -6.25
CA THR A 488 -2.25 -0.74 -6.59
C THR A 488 -2.13 -0.65 -8.10
N LEU A 489 -2.64 0.42 -8.69
CA LEU A 489 -2.71 0.58 -10.13
C LEU A 489 -2.64 2.04 -10.56
N ARG A 490 -2.47 2.26 -11.86
CA ARG A 490 -2.82 3.51 -12.53
C ARG A 490 -3.78 3.23 -13.67
N VAL A 491 -4.65 4.19 -13.96
CA VAL A 491 -5.45 4.16 -15.20
C VAL A 491 -4.69 4.92 -16.28
N ASP A 492 -4.26 4.21 -17.33
CA ASP A 492 -3.45 4.80 -18.40
C ASP A 492 -4.31 5.51 -19.44
N HIS A 493 -5.48 4.94 -19.75
CA HIS A 493 -6.38 5.47 -20.77
C HIS A 493 -7.84 5.14 -20.45
N VAL A 494 -8.73 6.06 -20.81
CA VAL A 494 -10.18 5.80 -20.86
C VAL A 494 -10.76 6.27 -22.17
N SER A 495 -11.90 5.69 -22.54
CA SER A 495 -12.59 6.07 -23.77
C SER A 495 -12.90 7.55 -23.85
N THR A 496 -12.64 8.16 -25.01
CA THR A 496 -12.89 9.59 -25.29
C THR A 496 -14.03 9.81 -26.28
N THR A 497 -14.55 8.72 -26.86
CA THR A 497 -15.67 8.70 -27.82
C THR A 497 -16.88 7.94 -27.28
N GLY A 498 -18.06 8.13 -27.86
CA GLY A 498 -19.30 7.43 -27.47
C GLY A 498 -20.30 8.32 -26.74
N ASP A 499 -21.39 7.73 -26.27
CA ASP A 499 -22.48 8.48 -25.62
C ASP A 499 -21.98 9.18 -24.34
N SER A 500 -22.52 10.36 -24.06
CA SER A 500 -22.14 11.13 -22.86
C SER A 500 -22.34 10.36 -21.56
N GLY A 501 -23.34 9.49 -21.48
CA GLY A 501 -23.56 8.62 -20.31
C GLY A 501 -22.50 7.53 -20.12
N LYS A 502 -21.71 7.21 -21.16
CA LYS A 502 -20.80 6.06 -21.21
C LYS A 502 -19.33 6.45 -21.29
N VAL A 503 -19.03 7.55 -21.97
CA VAL A 503 -17.66 8.02 -22.21
C VAL A 503 -16.85 8.14 -20.92
N GLY A 504 -15.61 7.66 -20.99
CA GLY A 504 -14.60 7.79 -19.95
C GLY A 504 -14.73 6.82 -18.77
N ARG A 505 -15.71 5.90 -18.78
CA ARG A 505 -15.97 4.99 -17.64
C ARG A 505 -15.29 3.64 -17.82
N VAL A 506 -14.66 3.15 -16.75
CA VAL A 506 -14.08 1.81 -16.66
C VAL A 506 -14.30 1.27 -15.25
N VAL A 507 -14.67 0.00 -15.13
CA VAL A 507 -14.67 -0.72 -13.84
C VAL A 507 -13.30 -1.38 -13.67
N ILE A 508 -12.71 -1.25 -12.47
CA ILE A 508 -11.33 -1.67 -12.16
C ILE A 508 -11.22 -2.76 -11.08
N GLY A 509 -12.29 -2.99 -10.32
CA GLY A 509 -12.36 -3.98 -9.26
C GLY A 509 -13.82 -4.29 -8.91
N GLN A 510 -14.14 -5.54 -8.58
CA GLN A 510 -15.51 -5.98 -8.32
C GLN A 510 -15.56 -7.12 -7.30
N ILE A 511 -16.72 -7.22 -6.63
CA ILE A 511 -17.25 -8.49 -6.11
C ILE A 511 -18.43 -8.86 -6.99
N HIS A 512 -18.50 -10.12 -7.40
CA HIS A 512 -19.64 -10.65 -8.14
C HIS A 512 -20.23 -11.84 -7.39
N ALA A 513 -21.56 -11.86 -7.24
CA ALA A 513 -22.31 -12.96 -6.64
C ALA A 513 -22.76 -13.97 -7.71
N SER A 514 -23.79 -14.78 -7.44
CA SER A 514 -24.33 -15.68 -8.47
C SER A 514 -24.94 -14.95 -9.67
N SER A 515 -25.59 -13.81 -9.41
CA SER A 515 -26.40 -13.10 -10.41
C SER A 515 -26.16 -11.58 -10.44
N ASP A 516 -25.82 -10.98 -9.30
CA ASP A 516 -25.68 -9.53 -9.11
C ASP A 516 -24.30 -9.20 -8.53
N GLU A 517 -23.96 -7.90 -8.43
CA GLU A 517 -22.62 -7.46 -8.00
C GLU A 517 -22.67 -6.65 -6.69
N PRO A 518 -22.21 -7.24 -5.56
CA PRO A 518 -22.08 -6.52 -4.30
C PRO A 518 -21.23 -5.26 -4.38
N CYS A 519 -20.22 -5.22 -5.27
CA CYS A 519 -19.39 -4.03 -5.46
C CYS A 519 -18.85 -3.96 -6.89
N ARG A 520 -18.91 -2.76 -7.50
CA ARG A 520 -18.18 -2.42 -8.73
C ARG A 520 -17.51 -1.06 -8.57
N ILE A 521 -16.18 -1.02 -8.50
CA ILE A 521 -15.40 0.24 -8.44
C ILE A 521 -15.21 0.77 -9.86
N TYR A 522 -15.60 2.02 -10.08
CA TYR A 522 -15.44 2.74 -11.34
C TYR A 522 -14.38 3.82 -11.22
N TYR A 523 -13.54 3.94 -12.25
CA TYR A 523 -12.86 5.18 -12.59
C TYR A 523 -13.60 5.86 -13.76
N ARG A 524 -13.77 7.18 -13.69
CA ARG A 524 -14.35 7.95 -14.78
C ARG A 524 -13.62 9.26 -15.03
N LYS A 525 -13.09 9.46 -16.24
CA LYS A 525 -12.56 10.76 -16.68
C LYS A 525 -13.24 11.24 -17.95
N LEU A 526 -13.92 12.39 -17.85
CA LEU A 526 -14.59 13.00 -19.00
C LEU A 526 -13.58 13.64 -19.97
N PRO A 527 -13.87 13.67 -21.28
CA PRO A 527 -13.10 14.48 -22.23
C PRO A 527 -13.02 15.94 -21.79
N GLY A 528 -11.82 16.53 -21.84
CA GLY A 528 -11.55 17.90 -21.40
C GLY A 528 -11.22 18.08 -19.92
N ASN A 529 -11.52 17.11 -19.06
CA ASN A 529 -11.03 17.12 -17.67
C ASN A 529 -9.57 16.64 -17.64
N SER A 530 -8.78 17.18 -16.71
CA SER A 530 -7.41 16.69 -16.45
C SER A 530 -7.40 15.53 -15.46
N LYS A 531 -8.42 15.43 -14.60
CA LYS A 531 -8.55 14.40 -13.55
C LYS A 531 -9.87 13.63 -13.68
N GLY A 532 -9.86 12.37 -13.25
CA GLY A 532 -11.00 11.47 -13.15
C GLY A 532 -11.58 11.39 -11.74
N ALA A 533 -12.79 10.85 -11.67
CA ALA A 533 -13.54 10.53 -10.47
C ALA A 533 -13.44 9.03 -10.14
N ILE A 534 -13.55 8.68 -8.86
CA ILE A 534 -13.73 7.32 -8.36
C ILE A 534 -15.08 7.22 -7.64
N TYR A 535 -15.85 6.20 -7.96
CA TYR A 535 -17.11 5.88 -7.29
C TYR A 535 -17.34 4.38 -7.39
N PHE A 536 -18.20 3.81 -6.56
CA PHE A 536 -18.62 2.43 -6.72
C PHE A 536 -20.14 2.29 -6.75
N ALA A 537 -20.59 1.17 -7.30
CA ALA A 537 -21.98 0.74 -7.25
C ALA A 537 -22.12 -0.51 -6.38
N HIS A 538 -23.18 -0.56 -5.58
CA HIS A 538 -23.64 -1.72 -4.84
C HIS A 538 -25.01 -2.14 -5.38
N GLU A 539 -25.13 -3.34 -5.93
CA GLU A 539 -26.37 -3.84 -6.51
C GLU A 539 -27.13 -4.74 -5.54
N ALA A 540 -27.87 -4.14 -4.62
CA ALA A 540 -28.79 -4.87 -3.76
C ALA A 540 -29.99 -5.41 -4.55
N SER A 541 -30.65 -6.44 -4.03
CA SER A 541 -31.94 -6.93 -4.55
C SER A 541 -33.05 -5.85 -4.62
N SER A 542 -32.92 -4.76 -3.85
CA SER A 542 -33.80 -3.59 -3.90
C SER A 542 -33.49 -2.60 -5.03
N GLY A 543 -32.36 -2.77 -5.73
CA GLY A 543 -31.85 -1.91 -6.78
C GLY A 543 -30.45 -1.37 -6.51
N GLU A 544 -29.85 -0.83 -7.57
CA GLU A 544 -28.49 -0.31 -7.60
C GLU A 544 -28.34 1.01 -6.83
N GLN A 545 -27.33 1.06 -5.96
CA GLN A 545 -26.93 2.24 -5.18
C GLN A 545 -25.55 2.70 -5.65
N TYR A 546 -25.31 4.02 -5.63
CA TYR A 546 -24.05 4.62 -6.06
C TYR A 546 -23.44 5.46 -4.96
N TYR A 547 -22.14 5.30 -4.74
CA TYR A 547 -21.37 6.01 -3.71
C TYR A 547 -20.21 6.75 -4.37
N GLU A 548 -20.27 8.08 -4.38
CA GLU A 548 -19.23 8.95 -4.95
C GLU A 548 -18.12 9.16 -3.92
N MET A 549 -16.92 8.61 -4.18
CA MET A 549 -15.79 8.70 -3.25
C MET A 549 -14.90 9.91 -3.59
N ILE A 550 -14.52 10.03 -4.86
CA ILE A 550 -13.68 11.12 -5.36
C ILE A 550 -14.36 11.72 -6.60
N GLY A 551 -14.62 13.03 -6.56
CA GLY A 551 -15.32 13.71 -7.66
C GLY A 551 -16.78 13.27 -7.80
N SER A 552 -17.32 13.36 -9.02
CA SER A 552 -18.70 12.96 -9.31
C SER A 552 -18.80 12.05 -10.52
N ARG A 553 -19.71 11.08 -10.47
CA ARG A 553 -20.05 10.17 -11.56
C ARG A 553 -20.83 10.83 -12.69
N SER A 554 -21.32 12.06 -12.50
CA SER A 554 -22.13 12.79 -13.48
C SER A 554 -21.45 12.87 -14.85
N ASN A 555 -22.21 12.74 -15.93
CA ASN A 555 -21.72 12.88 -17.30
C ASN A 555 -21.44 14.34 -17.72
N SER A 556 -21.64 15.29 -16.80
CA SER A 556 -21.38 16.71 -17.00
C SER A 556 -20.58 17.31 -15.84
N ALA A 557 -19.92 16.46 -15.03
CA ALA A 557 -19.10 16.90 -13.92
C ALA A 557 -17.94 17.80 -14.37
N SER A 558 -17.73 18.91 -13.66
CA SER A 558 -16.52 19.70 -13.80
C SER A 558 -15.28 18.89 -13.41
N ASN A 559 -14.10 19.35 -13.82
CA ASN A 559 -12.82 18.76 -13.42
C ASN A 559 -12.73 18.65 -11.88
N PRO A 560 -12.62 17.44 -11.31
CA PRO A 560 -12.57 17.26 -9.86
C PRO A 560 -11.22 17.74 -9.30
N SER A 561 -11.23 18.65 -8.33
CA SER A 561 -10.00 19.18 -7.71
C SER A 561 -9.21 18.09 -6.97
N ASN A 562 -9.92 17.19 -6.29
CA ASN A 562 -9.38 16.02 -5.61
C ASN A 562 -9.31 14.77 -6.50
N GLY A 563 -9.55 14.89 -7.82
CA GLY A 563 -9.54 13.75 -8.73
C GLY A 563 -8.16 13.13 -8.97
N ILE A 564 -8.18 12.00 -9.68
CA ILE A 564 -6.98 11.19 -10.01
C ILE A 564 -6.68 11.35 -11.50
N ALA A 565 -5.47 11.76 -11.87
CA ALA A 565 -5.08 11.90 -13.28
C ALA A 565 -4.90 10.53 -13.97
N LEU A 566 -4.90 10.51 -15.30
CA LEU A 566 -4.39 9.32 -16.01
C LEU A 566 -2.89 9.20 -15.74
N GLY A 567 -2.41 7.99 -15.49
CA GLY A 567 -1.02 7.72 -15.12
C GLY A 567 -0.70 7.95 -13.64
N GLU A 568 -1.57 8.58 -12.85
CA GLU A 568 -1.42 8.71 -11.40
C GLU A 568 -1.67 7.35 -10.73
N VAL A 569 -0.72 6.90 -9.91
CA VAL A 569 -0.86 5.65 -9.15
C VAL A 569 -1.71 5.86 -7.91
N PHE A 570 -2.62 4.93 -7.65
CA PHE A 570 -3.44 4.87 -6.46
C PHE A 570 -3.72 3.41 -6.11
N SER A 571 -4.23 3.18 -4.91
CA SER A 571 -4.66 1.86 -4.47
C SER A 571 -6.14 1.85 -4.13
N TYR A 572 -6.77 0.69 -4.27
CA TYR A 572 -8.07 0.42 -3.69
C TYR A 572 -8.05 -0.83 -2.84
N THR A 573 -8.89 -0.86 -1.82
CA THR A 573 -9.26 -2.05 -1.07
C THR A 573 -10.77 -2.22 -1.10
N ILE A 574 -11.23 -3.43 -1.41
CA ILE A 574 -12.61 -3.89 -1.23
C ILE A 574 -12.56 -4.91 -0.11
N ASP A 575 -13.12 -4.59 1.04
CA ASP A 575 -13.13 -5.44 2.23
C ASP A 575 -14.56 -5.81 2.61
N VAL A 576 -14.82 -7.09 2.86
CA VAL A 576 -16.12 -7.56 3.35
C VAL A 576 -15.93 -8.39 4.59
N VAL A 577 -16.56 -7.97 5.69
CA VAL A 577 -16.67 -8.73 6.93
C VAL A 577 -18.14 -8.86 7.31
N GLY A 578 -18.67 -10.08 7.19
CA GLY A 578 -20.09 -10.37 7.34
C GLY A 578 -20.90 -9.57 6.33
N ASP A 579 -21.86 -8.78 6.82
CA ASP A 579 -22.68 -7.93 5.95
C ASP A 579 -22.08 -6.53 5.72
N THR A 580 -20.85 -6.27 6.15
CA THR A 580 -20.24 -4.93 6.02
C THR A 580 -19.27 -4.90 4.85
N LEU A 581 -19.60 -4.13 3.81
CA LEU A 581 -18.67 -3.78 2.73
C LEU A 581 -17.95 -2.48 3.07
N THR A 582 -16.62 -2.47 3.07
CA THR A 582 -15.79 -1.28 3.18
C THR A 582 -14.96 -1.12 1.91
N VAL A 583 -15.08 0.03 1.26
CA VAL A 583 -14.25 0.40 0.11
C VAL A 583 -13.33 1.54 0.53
N THR A 584 -12.03 1.35 0.30
CA THR A 584 -11.00 2.34 0.60
C THR A 584 -10.25 2.71 -0.68
N ILE A 585 -10.04 4.01 -0.91
CA ILE A 585 -9.16 4.53 -1.96
C ILE A 585 -7.99 5.25 -1.29
N SER A 586 -6.78 4.76 -1.53
CA SER A 586 -5.53 5.29 -0.97
C SER A 586 -4.69 5.91 -2.07
N ARG A 587 -4.06 7.04 -1.77
CA ARG A 587 -3.19 7.77 -2.70
C ARG A 587 -1.99 8.29 -1.95
N ASP A 588 -0.84 8.24 -2.60
CA ASP A 588 0.39 8.73 -2.00
C ASP A 588 0.24 10.20 -1.56
N GLY A 589 0.72 10.48 -0.35
CA GLY A 589 0.60 11.79 0.29
C GLY A 589 -0.82 12.31 0.58
N GLN A 590 -1.87 11.49 0.41
CA GLN A 590 -3.27 11.89 0.63
C GLN A 590 -3.97 10.98 1.63
N SER A 591 -4.90 11.52 2.42
CA SER A 591 -5.73 10.71 3.30
C SER A 591 -6.61 9.74 2.51
N ASP A 592 -6.78 8.55 3.06
CA ASP A 592 -7.69 7.55 2.54
C ASP A 592 -9.12 8.10 2.44
N VAL A 593 -9.79 7.74 1.35
CA VAL A 593 -11.22 7.94 1.18
C VAL A 593 -11.89 6.60 1.43
N VAL A 594 -12.68 6.53 2.50
CA VAL A 594 -13.33 5.29 2.96
C VAL A 594 -14.84 5.46 2.90
N GLU A 595 -15.52 4.44 2.40
CA GLU A 595 -16.97 4.34 2.42
C GLU A 595 -17.39 2.95 2.90
N THR A 596 -18.42 2.89 3.75
CA THR A 596 -18.91 1.64 4.34
C THR A 596 -20.40 1.46 4.03
N VAL A 597 -20.76 0.27 3.57
CA VAL A 597 -22.12 -0.11 3.20
C VAL A 597 -22.57 -1.31 4.01
N ASP A 598 -23.73 -1.19 4.64
CA ASP A 598 -24.46 -2.30 5.27
C ASP A 598 -25.23 -3.09 4.20
N MET A 599 -24.83 -4.34 3.97
CA MET A 599 -25.40 -5.26 2.99
C MET A 599 -26.40 -6.26 3.60
N SER A 600 -26.79 -6.12 4.86
CA SER A 600 -27.65 -7.07 5.57
C SER A 600 -29.01 -7.31 4.91
N ASN A 601 -29.48 -6.34 4.12
CA ASN A 601 -30.74 -6.40 3.37
C ASN A 601 -30.54 -6.50 1.85
N SER A 602 -29.33 -6.81 1.39
CA SER A 602 -29.00 -6.80 -0.03
C SER A 602 -29.36 -8.10 -0.75
N GLY A 603 -29.61 -9.18 -0.01
CA GLY A 603 -29.97 -10.50 -0.55
C GLY A 603 -28.80 -11.46 -0.74
N PHE A 604 -27.61 -11.07 -0.30
CA PHE A 604 -26.36 -11.80 -0.49
C PHE A 604 -26.00 -12.81 0.60
N ALA A 605 -26.70 -12.79 1.74
CA ALA A 605 -26.34 -13.59 2.92
C ALA A 605 -26.19 -15.10 2.66
N ASN A 606 -26.87 -15.68 1.66
CA ASN A 606 -26.74 -17.09 1.30
C ASN A 606 -26.31 -17.31 -0.16
N ASP A 607 -25.72 -16.28 -0.78
CA ASP A 607 -25.13 -16.39 -2.10
C ASP A 607 -23.63 -16.72 -2.00
N TRP A 608 -22.99 -17.00 -3.12
CA TRP A 608 -21.55 -17.24 -3.25
C TRP A 608 -20.91 -16.14 -4.10
N MET A 609 -19.67 -15.82 -3.77
CA MET A 609 -18.96 -14.64 -4.24
C MET A 609 -17.62 -15.01 -4.90
N TYR A 610 -17.14 -14.10 -5.73
CA TYR A 610 -15.78 -14.11 -6.25
C TYR A 610 -15.34 -12.68 -6.61
N PHE A 611 -14.06 -12.39 -6.45
CA PHE A 611 -13.46 -11.14 -6.85
C PHE A 611 -13.20 -11.07 -8.37
N LYS A 612 -13.14 -9.83 -8.88
CA LYS A 612 -12.69 -9.51 -10.23
C LYS A 612 -11.80 -8.27 -10.22
N ALA A 613 -10.77 -8.25 -11.07
CA ALA A 613 -9.87 -7.11 -11.23
C ALA A 613 -9.35 -7.01 -12.67
N GLY A 614 -9.14 -5.79 -13.16
CA GLY A 614 -8.67 -5.53 -14.53
C GLY A 614 -9.34 -4.30 -15.13
N VAL A 615 -9.74 -4.37 -16.41
CA VAL A 615 -10.57 -3.33 -17.03
C VAL A 615 -11.84 -3.91 -17.65
N TYR A 616 -12.98 -3.54 -17.08
CA TYR A 616 -14.30 -3.83 -17.63
C TYR A 616 -14.91 -2.57 -18.24
N ASN A 617 -14.91 -2.50 -19.57
CA ASN A 617 -15.15 -1.28 -20.33
C ASN A 617 -16.63 -0.91 -20.41
N GLN A 618 -17.03 0.16 -19.71
CA GLN A 618 -18.43 0.59 -19.58
C GLN A 618 -18.91 1.47 -20.73
N ASN A 619 -18.24 1.36 -21.89
CA ASN A 619 -18.54 2.10 -23.11
C ASN A 619 -18.53 1.19 -24.35
N ASN A 620 -19.72 0.93 -24.87
CA ASN A 620 -19.96 0.15 -26.07
C ASN A 620 -20.57 0.97 -27.22
N THR A 621 -20.50 2.31 -27.15
CA THR A 621 -21.03 3.20 -28.20
C THR A 621 -19.98 4.14 -28.80
N GLY A 622 -18.75 4.11 -28.27
CA GLY A 622 -17.60 4.78 -28.87
C GLY A 622 -17.05 4.08 -30.11
N SER A 623 -16.00 4.65 -30.69
CA SER A 623 -15.25 4.03 -31.79
C SER A 623 -14.62 2.71 -31.33
N GLY A 624 -14.70 1.65 -32.12
CA GLY A 624 -14.04 0.37 -31.79
C GLY A 624 -12.51 0.44 -31.72
N SER A 625 -11.90 1.52 -32.20
CA SER A 625 -10.45 1.79 -32.05
C SER A 625 -10.09 2.51 -30.73
N ASP A 626 -11.08 3.05 -30.03
CA ASP A 626 -10.94 3.69 -28.73
C ASP A 626 -11.05 2.63 -27.62
N TYR A 627 -10.48 2.86 -26.44
CA TYR A 627 -10.24 1.81 -25.45
C TYR A 627 -10.13 2.32 -24.02
N VAL A 628 -10.12 1.39 -23.06
CA VAL A 628 -9.70 1.62 -21.67
C VAL A 628 -8.44 0.80 -21.41
N GLN A 629 -7.55 1.32 -20.56
CA GLN A 629 -6.34 0.64 -20.14
C GLN A 629 -5.98 1.02 -18.71
N ALA A 630 -5.54 0.03 -17.93
CA ALA A 630 -4.95 0.22 -16.62
C ALA A 630 -3.75 -0.71 -16.44
N THR A 631 -2.78 -0.27 -15.65
CA THR A 631 -1.59 -1.02 -15.29
C THR A 631 -1.59 -1.26 -13.79
N PHE A 632 -1.56 -2.53 -13.38
CA PHE A 632 -1.52 -2.95 -11.99
C PHE A 632 -0.07 -3.21 -11.57
N PHE A 633 0.28 -2.78 -10.35
CA PHE A 633 1.59 -2.94 -9.74
C PHE A 633 1.55 -3.85 -8.51
N SER A 634 0.39 -3.97 -7.88
CA SER A 634 0.09 -5.03 -6.92
C SER A 634 -1.35 -5.48 -7.07
N LEU A 635 -1.61 -6.76 -6.82
CA LEU A 635 -2.93 -7.34 -6.74
C LEU A 635 -2.87 -8.50 -5.74
N SER A 636 -3.70 -8.46 -4.70
CA SER A 636 -3.79 -9.51 -3.69
C SER A 636 -5.23 -9.69 -3.24
N HIS A 637 -5.57 -10.93 -2.87
CA HIS A 637 -6.85 -11.26 -2.26
C HIS A 637 -6.63 -12.19 -1.06
N THR A 638 -7.47 -12.07 -0.05
CA THR A 638 -7.42 -12.90 1.17
C THR A 638 -8.82 -13.24 1.65
N HIS A 639 -8.94 -14.38 2.32
CA HIS A 639 -10.16 -14.86 2.98
C HIS A 639 -9.81 -15.38 4.38
N ASN A 640 -10.80 -15.40 5.28
CA ASN A 640 -10.71 -16.01 6.60
C ASN A 640 -10.90 -17.52 6.55
#